data_AF-A0A8H3A9N3-F1
#
_entry.id   AF-A0A8H3A9N3-F1
#
_cell.length_a   1.000
_cell.length_b   1.000
_cell.length_c   1.000
_cell.angle_alpha   90.00
_cell.angle_beta   90.00
_cell.angle_gamma   90.00
#
_symmetry.space_group_name_H-M   'P 1'
#
loop_
_entity.id
_entity.type
_entity.pdbx_description
1 polymer ?
#
loop_
_entity_poly.entity_id
_entity_poly.type
_entity_poly.pdbx_seq_one_letter_code
_entity_poly.pdbx_strand_id
1 'polypeptide(L)'
;MSEREFDILVIGATGYTGQLVIEYLANHTRASSLRIALGGRTLSKVQELAKKYNNVGSVYVDVSKEPSVADAVARARVVINIAGPYYSKGSVVVKACAQNGVHYVDLTGEAPWVAQIIDRYDYLAHKTKACIVPCSGYDSIPSDLAAHLALQALEKQLGGKKPASITSTAAHTTMGGMSGGTAASIFSAFEEVPREERRKGGGWGLSPIAAPPGFSALPGFLYSLPRVKPTIWGGYFVMSAINAPIVRRSWGLQHRYTPQSQQPTFSYDEFMTLGGSLFAGLMISFTVFFTAATLILFPPFRWLARKVLPKSGEGPAPEKLDKGYFKVVNVAEGGDVAVKATIDGDGDPGYRLTSIMIVESALLLLDPKNLSEIGKEGGILTPSVAYGDALVKVLEATGRFKFSVEVIEDRKTRIDISNKEFVLGLTFDMAEQEFDILVIGATGYTGQLVIEYLANHTCAPSLRIALGGRTLPKVQELAKKYQNVGAVYVDVGDEPSVAAAVAKTRVVINIAGPYFTRGSVVVKACAKNGVHYVDLTGEAPWVAEIIDQYDYLAHRSKACIIPCSGYDSIPSDIAAYLGLRALEKQLGETKPLHISSTTAHVFKGGVSGGTASTLFSAFEEVPKAQRRRGSGWGLSPISAPPGFSALPGLLYSLPRVKPTIWGGYFFMNNINTAIVRRSWGLRYRHIPESKRPTYSYDEFQTIGGPLKGILLSVVVLFSVVGMAVYPPFRWFMKRIMPKSGEGPAPDKLDKGRFKATNVTEAGNLAAKAIFEGDGDPGYRLTSIMIVESALLLLDPENLSEIGKEGGILRPSVAYGDALVKVLETTGRFKFSVEVLEDKKSR
;
A
#
# COMPACT_ATOMS: atom_id res chain seq x y z
N MET A 1 -9.43 -23.09 14.87
CA MET A 1 -9.49 -22.84 13.41
C MET A 1 -10.02 -24.12 12.80
N SER A 2 -10.99 -24.03 11.89
CA SER A 2 -11.44 -25.22 11.15
C SER A 2 -10.24 -25.85 10.43
N GLU A 3 -10.18 -27.18 10.46
CA GLU A 3 -9.12 -27.92 9.77
C GLU A 3 -9.24 -27.66 8.27
N ARG A 4 -8.27 -26.96 7.67
CA ARG A 4 -8.26 -26.70 6.22
C ARG A 4 -8.14 -28.02 5.47
N GLU A 5 -8.77 -28.13 4.30
CA GLU A 5 -8.86 -29.39 3.54
C GLU A 5 -7.50 -29.87 3.01
N PHE A 6 -6.64 -28.94 2.60
CA PHE A 6 -5.33 -29.24 2.04
C PHE A 6 -4.21 -28.64 2.90
N ASP A 7 -3.13 -29.39 3.04
CA ASP A 7 -1.89 -28.87 3.60
C ASP A 7 -1.16 -28.02 2.54
N ILE A 8 -1.10 -28.50 1.30
CA ILE A 8 -0.43 -27.80 0.19
C ILE A 8 -1.34 -27.77 -1.05
N LEU A 9 -1.54 -26.59 -1.60
CA LEU A 9 -2.15 -26.36 -2.91
C LEU A 9 -1.07 -25.93 -3.92
N VAL A 10 -0.89 -26.68 -5.00
CA VAL A 10 0.06 -26.37 -6.08
C VAL A 10 -0.68 -25.78 -7.28
N ILE A 11 -0.49 -24.50 -7.56
CA ILE A 11 -1.06 -23.81 -8.72
C ILE A 11 -0.02 -23.78 -9.85
N GLY A 12 -0.41 -24.24 -11.04
CA GLY A 12 0.50 -24.33 -12.20
C GLY A 12 1.21 -25.68 -12.37
N ALA A 13 0.72 -26.72 -11.69
CA ALA A 13 1.31 -28.07 -11.69
C ALA A 13 1.43 -28.73 -13.10
N THR A 14 0.62 -28.32 -14.07
CA THR A 14 0.66 -28.89 -15.42
C THR A 14 1.84 -28.40 -16.27
N GLY A 15 2.51 -27.32 -15.87
CA GLY A 15 3.72 -26.82 -16.54
C GLY A 15 4.93 -27.70 -16.25
N TYR A 16 6.02 -27.55 -17.01
CA TYR A 16 7.22 -28.38 -16.84
C TYR A 16 7.80 -28.31 -15.41
N THR A 17 8.08 -27.10 -14.90
CA THR A 17 8.55 -26.93 -13.51
C THR A 17 7.52 -27.43 -12.49
N GLY A 18 6.22 -27.24 -12.76
CA GLY A 18 5.14 -27.76 -11.93
C GLY A 18 5.14 -29.29 -11.83
N GLN A 19 5.49 -29.99 -12.92
CA GLN A 19 5.63 -31.44 -12.94
C GLN A 19 6.82 -31.91 -12.11
N LEU A 20 7.96 -31.21 -12.16
CA LEU A 20 9.12 -31.51 -11.31
C LEU A 20 8.82 -31.24 -9.82
N VAL A 21 8.05 -30.19 -9.52
CA VAL A 21 7.61 -29.87 -8.16
C VAL A 21 6.70 -30.95 -7.60
N ILE A 22 5.70 -31.43 -8.35
CA ILE A 22 4.85 -32.51 -7.87
C ILE A 22 5.60 -33.85 -7.81
N GLU A 23 6.50 -34.12 -8.75
CA GLU A 23 7.36 -35.31 -8.71
C GLU A 23 8.20 -35.34 -7.43
N TYR A 24 8.83 -34.22 -7.06
CA TYR A 24 9.61 -34.13 -5.83
C TYR A 24 8.70 -34.21 -4.59
N LEU A 25 7.62 -33.41 -4.55
CA LEU A 25 6.70 -33.36 -3.40
C LEU A 25 6.00 -34.71 -3.14
N ALA A 26 5.58 -35.43 -4.18
CA ALA A 26 4.90 -36.72 -4.03
C ALA A 26 5.85 -37.86 -3.61
N ASN A 27 7.14 -37.75 -3.93
CA ASN A 27 8.17 -38.70 -3.51
C ASN A 27 8.87 -38.30 -2.19
N HIS A 28 8.50 -37.16 -1.61
CA HIS A 28 9.08 -36.68 -0.36
C HIS A 28 8.70 -37.62 0.81
N THR A 29 9.58 -37.78 1.79
CA THR A 29 9.37 -38.70 2.95
C THR A 29 8.10 -38.37 3.76
N ARG A 30 7.70 -37.10 3.76
CA ARG A 30 6.48 -36.59 4.41
C ARG A 30 5.21 -36.74 3.56
N ALA A 31 5.31 -37.11 2.28
CA ALA A 31 4.19 -37.06 1.33
C ALA A 31 2.97 -37.87 1.79
N SER A 32 3.16 -39.05 2.38
CA SER A 32 2.09 -39.91 2.88
C SER A 32 1.25 -39.27 3.99
N SER A 33 1.80 -38.27 4.69
CA SER A 33 1.14 -37.54 5.78
C SER A 33 0.49 -36.21 5.34
N LEU A 34 0.64 -35.82 4.07
CA LEU A 34 0.21 -34.52 3.56
C LEU A 34 -1.02 -34.66 2.67
N ARG A 35 -1.99 -33.76 2.83
CA ARG A 35 -3.11 -33.61 1.90
C ARG A 35 -2.72 -32.60 0.83
N ILE A 36 -2.36 -33.10 -0.35
CA ILE A 36 -1.87 -32.28 -1.47
C ILE A 36 -3.00 -32.10 -2.49
N ALA A 37 -3.15 -30.89 -3.03
CA ALA A 37 -4.05 -30.62 -4.16
C ALA A 37 -3.33 -29.93 -5.31
N LEU A 38 -3.70 -30.29 -6.54
CA LEU A 38 -3.25 -29.61 -7.75
C LEU A 38 -4.34 -28.67 -8.26
N GLY A 39 -4.01 -27.38 -8.39
CA GLY A 39 -4.87 -26.32 -8.88
C GLY A 39 -4.61 -25.99 -10.35
N GLY A 40 -5.67 -25.93 -11.16
CA GLY A 40 -5.54 -25.50 -12.55
C GLY A 40 -6.86 -25.11 -13.23
N ARG A 41 -6.75 -24.28 -14.28
CA ARG A 41 -7.90 -23.76 -15.06
C ARG A 41 -8.58 -24.81 -15.93
N THR A 42 -7.96 -25.98 -16.10
CA THR A 42 -8.50 -27.11 -16.88
C THR A 42 -8.55 -28.32 -15.95
N LEU A 43 -9.70 -28.52 -15.32
CA LEU A 43 -9.87 -29.52 -14.25
C LEU A 43 -9.46 -30.93 -14.68
N SER A 44 -9.82 -31.36 -15.90
CA SER A 44 -9.48 -32.68 -16.44
C SER A 44 -7.97 -32.93 -16.48
N LYS A 45 -7.18 -31.94 -16.94
CA LYS A 45 -5.70 -32.07 -17.00
C LYS A 45 -5.07 -32.24 -15.62
N VAL A 46 -5.57 -31.50 -14.63
CA VAL A 46 -5.05 -31.60 -13.25
C VAL A 46 -5.49 -32.91 -12.58
N GLN A 47 -6.70 -33.40 -12.89
CA GLN A 47 -7.17 -34.72 -12.44
C GLN A 47 -6.33 -35.86 -13.03
N GLU A 48 -6.03 -35.82 -14.34
CA GLU A 48 -5.17 -36.80 -14.98
C GLU A 48 -3.75 -36.80 -14.40
N LEU A 49 -3.19 -35.62 -14.09
CA LEU A 49 -1.89 -35.51 -13.44
C LEU A 49 -1.93 -36.04 -12.00
N ALA A 50 -2.96 -35.69 -11.23
CA ALA A 50 -3.13 -36.12 -9.84
C ALA A 50 -3.21 -37.65 -9.72
N LYS A 51 -3.88 -38.33 -10.68
CA LYS A 51 -3.99 -39.81 -10.72
C LYS A 51 -2.65 -40.55 -10.80
N LYS A 52 -1.55 -39.87 -11.17
CA LYS A 52 -0.21 -40.47 -11.23
C LYS A 52 0.43 -40.64 -9.84
N TYR A 53 -0.12 -40.00 -8.82
CA TYR A 53 0.45 -39.92 -7.48
C TYR A 53 -0.58 -40.32 -6.42
N ASN A 54 -0.12 -40.94 -5.34
CA ASN A 54 -0.99 -41.31 -4.22
C ASN A 54 -1.30 -40.08 -3.36
N ASN A 55 -2.51 -40.00 -2.81
CA ASN A 55 -2.96 -38.93 -1.89
C ASN A 55 -2.87 -37.50 -2.47
N VAL A 56 -3.01 -37.36 -3.79
CA VAL A 56 -3.04 -36.06 -4.48
C VAL A 56 -4.44 -35.80 -5.03
N GLY A 57 -5.09 -34.74 -4.57
CA GLY A 57 -6.37 -34.23 -5.05
C GLY A 57 -6.23 -33.21 -6.19
N SER A 58 -7.36 -32.72 -6.67
CA SER A 58 -7.42 -31.71 -7.74
C SER A 58 -8.48 -30.65 -7.44
N VAL A 59 -8.18 -29.39 -7.73
CA VAL A 59 -9.09 -28.26 -7.54
C VAL A 59 -9.11 -27.39 -8.80
N TYR A 60 -10.29 -26.89 -9.17
CA TYR A 60 -10.40 -25.89 -10.24
C TYR A 60 -9.88 -24.54 -9.74
N VAL A 61 -8.85 -24.00 -10.39
CA VAL A 61 -8.28 -22.69 -10.05
C VAL A 61 -7.97 -21.93 -11.33
N ASP A 62 -8.70 -20.84 -11.57
CA ASP A 62 -8.42 -19.91 -12.66
C ASP A 62 -7.92 -18.58 -12.10
N VAL A 63 -6.62 -18.33 -12.23
CA VAL A 63 -5.96 -17.09 -11.74
C VAL A 63 -6.44 -15.83 -12.46
N SER A 64 -7.25 -15.94 -13.53
CA SER A 64 -7.94 -14.78 -14.11
C SER A 64 -9.26 -14.42 -13.43
N LYS A 65 -9.74 -15.26 -12.50
CA LYS A 65 -11.02 -15.11 -11.80
C LYS A 65 -10.80 -15.09 -10.28
N GLU A 66 -10.81 -13.91 -9.70
CA GLU A 66 -10.58 -13.70 -8.26
C GLU A 66 -11.44 -14.59 -7.33
N PRO A 67 -12.76 -14.79 -7.56
CA PRO A 67 -13.55 -15.69 -6.74
C PRO A 67 -13.08 -17.15 -6.78
N SER A 68 -12.58 -17.63 -7.93
CA SER A 68 -12.04 -18.99 -8.07
C SER A 68 -10.76 -19.17 -7.26
N VAL A 69 -9.91 -18.13 -7.22
CA VAL A 69 -8.68 -18.16 -6.43
C VAL A 69 -8.99 -18.10 -4.94
N ALA A 70 -9.90 -17.22 -4.53
CA ALA A 70 -10.28 -17.07 -3.12
C ALA A 70 -10.84 -18.39 -2.54
N ASP A 71 -11.73 -19.08 -3.26
CA ASP A 71 -12.30 -20.37 -2.85
C ASP A 71 -11.21 -21.44 -2.66
N ALA A 72 -10.32 -21.60 -3.64
CA ALA A 72 -9.28 -22.62 -3.59
C ALA A 72 -8.22 -22.33 -2.51
N VAL A 73 -7.80 -21.07 -2.38
CA VAL A 73 -6.78 -20.65 -1.40
C VAL A 73 -7.29 -20.82 0.03
N ALA A 74 -8.56 -20.51 0.32
CA ALA A 74 -9.13 -20.66 1.66
C ALA A 74 -9.11 -22.11 2.17
N ARG A 75 -9.02 -23.10 1.27
CA ARG A 75 -8.98 -24.53 1.59
C ARG A 75 -7.58 -25.05 1.89
N ALA A 76 -6.52 -24.24 1.74
CA ALA A 76 -5.12 -24.68 1.85
C ALA A 76 -4.36 -24.01 3.00
N ARG A 77 -3.38 -24.70 3.60
CA ARG A 77 -2.47 -24.10 4.59
C ARG A 77 -1.32 -23.34 3.94
N VAL A 78 -0.75 -23.90 2.88
CA VAL A 78 0.32 -23.32 2.07
C VAL A 78 -0.04 -23.40 0.59
N VAL A 79 0.26 -22.34 -0.16
CA VAL A 79 0.11 -22.30 -1.61
C VAL A 79 1.49 -22.24 -2.27
N ILE A 80 1.76 -23.18 -3.16
CA ILE A 80 2.90 -23.15 -4.07
C ILE A 80 2.38 -22.60 -5.41
N ASN A 81 2.79 -21.39 -5.78
CA ASN A 81 2.37 -20.77 -7.03
C ASN A 81 3.49 -20.79 -8.07
N ILE A 82 3.29 -21.54 -9.16
CA ILE A 82 4.22 -21.66 -10.29
C ILE A 82 3.52 -21.19 -11.59
N ALA A 83 2.41 -20.46 -11.47
CA ALA A 83 1.65 -19.93 -12.60
C ALA A 83 2.06 -18.49 -12.94
N GLY A 84 3.19 -18.34 -13.64
CA GLY A 84 3.63 -17.06 -14.21
C GLY A 84 2.95 -16.66 -15.53
N PRO A 85 3.18 -15.44 -16.06
CA PRO A 85 3.97 -14.35 -15.47
C PRO A 85 3.28 -13.69 -14.26
N TYR A 86 4.06 -13.23 -13.28
CA TYR A 86 3.53 -12.85 -11.97
C TYR A 86 2.99 -11.42 -11.92
N TYR A 87 3.61 -10.48 -12.63
CA TYR A 87 3.19 -9.08 -12.67
C TYR A 87 1.71 -8.91 -13.06
N SER A 88 1.25 -9.70 -14.04
CA SER A 88 -0.15 -9.64 -14.52
C SER A 88 -1.10 -10.57 -13.78
N LYS A 89 -0.63 -11.71 -13.21
CA LYS A 89 -1.52 -12.78 -12.70
C LYS A 89 -1.25 -13.21 -11.26
N GLY A 90 -0.09 -12.90 -10.69
CA GLY A 90 0.32 -13.37 -9.37
C GLY A 90 -0.40 -12.66 -8.22
N SER A 91 -0.70 -11.36 -8.37
CA SER A 91 -1.24 -10.51 -7.29
C SER A 91 -2.55 -11.01 -6.70
N VAL A 92 -3.39 -11.69 -7.48
CA VAL A 92 -4.67 -12.22 -6.99
C VAL A 92 -4.48 -13.38 -6.02
N VAL A 93 -3.45 -14.21 -6.24
CA VAL A 93 -3.12 -15.35 -5.36
C VAL A 93 -2.54 -14.83 -4.06
N VAL A 94 -1.60 -13.87 -4.14
CA VAL A 94 -1.01 -13.22 -2.95
C VAL A 94 -2.08 -12.51 -2.12
N LYS A 95 -2.99 -11.77 -2.78
CA LYS A 95 -4.14 -11.13 -2.11
C LYS A 95 -4.98 -12.14 -1.34
N ALA A 96 -5.39 -13.23 -2.00
CA ALA A 96 -6.20 -14.28 -1.36
C ALA A 96 -5.45 -14.93 -0.19
N CYS A 97 -4.14 -15.15 -0.32
CA CYS A 97 -3.32 -15.72 0.74
C CYS A 97 -3.22 -14.78 1.95
N ALA A 98 -2.89 -13.51 1.71
CA ALA A 98 -2.82 -12.48 2.73
C ALA A 98 -4.16 -12.29 3.45
N GLN A 99 -5.29 -12.31 2.74
CA GLN A 99 -6.63 -12.16 3.32
C GLN A 99 -7.01 -13.33 4.23
N ASN A 100 -6.65 -14.56 3.86
CA ASN A 100 -7.09 -15.77 4.56
C ASN A 100 -6.08 -16.29 5.60
N GLY A 101 -4.93 -15.64 5.78
CA GLY A 101 -3.86 -16.16 6.64
C GLY A 101 -3.28 -17.46 6.08
N VAL A 102 -3.11 -17.55 4.76
CA VAL A 102 -2.56 -18.72 4.06
C VAL A 102 -1.13 -18.41 3.68
N HIS A 103 -0.21 -19.34 3.94
CA HIS A 103 1.19 -19.18 3.60
C HIS A 103 1.41 -19.34 2.08
N TYR A 104 2.47 -18.73 1.55
CA TYR A 104 2.67 -18.67 0.10
C TYR A 104 4.15 -18.74 -0.27
N VAL A 105 4.46 -19.47 -1.34
CA VAL A 105 5.77 -19.45 -2.02
C VAL A 105 5.59 -19.42 -3.54
N ASP A 106 6.55 -18.80 -4.24
CA ASP A 106 6.64 -18.83 -5.70
C ASP A 106 8.07 -18.79 -6.25
N LEU A 107 8.17 -18.76 -7.58
CA LEU A 107 9.43 -18.69 -8.33
C LEU A 107 9.59 -17.37 -9.09
N THR A 108 9.08 -16.25 -8.57
CA THR A 108 9.14 -14.98 -9.31
C THR A 108 10.58 -14.47 -9.44
N GLY A 109 10.93 -13.99 -10.64
CA GLY A 109 12.12 -13.17 -10.90
C GLY A 109 11.78 -11.69 -11.13
N GLU A 110 10.56 -11.26 -10.82
CA GLU A 110 9.99 -9.98 -11.25
C GLU A 110 10.01 -8.93 -10.12
N ALA A 111 11.14 -8.25 -9.93
CA ALA A 111 11.33 -7.27 -8.84
C ALA A 111 10.25 -6.18 -8.75
N PRO A 112 9.75 -5.59 -9.86
CA PRO A 112 8.65 -4.63 -9.80
C PRO A 112 7.37 -5.23 -9.22
N TRP A 113 7.08 -6.49 -9.52
CA TRP A 113 5.91 -7.17 -8.96
C TRP A 113 6.09 -7.44 -7.47
N VAL A 114 7.30 -7.84 -7.03
CA VAL A 114 7.63 -8.00 -5.61
C VAL A 114 7.39 -6.68 -4.86
N ALA A 115 7.82 -5.54 -5.42
CA ALA A 115 7.55 -4.22 -4.84
C ALA A 115 6.04 -3.95 -4.72
N GLN A 116 5.25 -4.28 -5.75
CA GLN A 116 3.80 -4.09 -5.71
C GLN A 116 3.11 -4.93 -4.63
N ILE A 117 3.50 -6.19 -4.47
CA ILE A 117 2.87 -7.03 -3.43
C ILE A 117 3.29 -6.57 -2.04
N ILE A 118 4.54 -6.10 -1.85
CA ILE A 118 4.99 -5.49 -0.60
C ILE A 118 4.10 -4.28 -0.26
N ASP A 119 3.99 -3.32 -1.17
CA ASP A 119 3.20 -2.10 -0.96
C ASP A 119 1.73 -2.40 -0.66
N ARG A 120 1.15 -3.41 -1.29
CA ARG A 120 -0.29 -3.71 -1.19
C ARG A 120 -0.67 -4.67 -0.08
N TYR A 121 0.18 -5.65 0.22
CA TYR A 121 -0.23 -6.84 0.99
C TYR A 121 0.72 -7.21 2.14
N ASP A 122 1.91 -6.63 2.27
CA ASP A 122 2.85 -6.93 3.37
C ASP A 122 2.18 -6.75 4.74
N TYR A 123 1.47 -5.63 4.89
CA TYR A 123 0.73 -5.37 6.10
C TYR A 123 -0.40 -6.40 6.34
N LEU A 124 -1.22 -6.69 5.33
CA LEU A 124 -2.33 -7.62 5.48
C LEU A 124 -1.83 -9.03 5.85
N ALA A 125 -0.72 -9.46 5.25
CA ALA A 125 -0.06 -10.72 5.55
C ALA A 125 0.47 -10.77 7.01
N HIS A 126 1.04 -9.67 7.49
CA HIS A 126 1.43 -9.53 8.91
C HIS A 126 0.22 -9.60 9.85
N LYS A 127 -0.90 -8.97 9.48
CA LYS A 127 -2.15 -8.99 10.29
C LYS A 127 -2.71 -10.40 10.43
N THR A 128 -2.73 -11.17 9.36
CA THR A 128 -3.31 -12.51 9.31
C THR A 128 -2.32 -13.62 9.64
N LYS A 129 -1.06 -13.26 9.93
CA LYS A 129 0.06 -14.19 10.13
C LYS A 129 0.36 -15.06 8.89
N ALA A 130 -0.08 -14.63 7.71
CA ALA A 130 0.38 -15.21 6.46
C ALA A 130 1.86 -14.88 6.26
N CYS A 131 2.69 -15.91 6.19
CA CYS A 131 4.08 -15.79 5.74
C CYS A 131 4.13 -16.01 4.23
N ILE A 132 4.41 -14.95 3.48
CA ILE A 132 4.45 -14.92 2.02
C ILE A 132 5.90 -14.75 1.60
N VAL A 133 6.46 -15.75 0.91
CA VAL A 133 7.89 -15.81 0.57
C VAL A 133 8.05 -15.93 -0.95
N PRO A 134 8.04 -14.81 -1.69
CA PRO A 134 8.35 -14.82 -3.12
C PRO A 134 9.81 -15.24 -3.37
N CYS A 135 10.15 -15.54 -4.62
CA CYS A 135 11.52 -15.83 -5.06
C CYS A 135 12.14 -17.09 -4.40
N SER A 136 11.31 -18.09 -4.09
CA SER A 136 11.69 -19.36 -3.45
C SER A 136 12.31 -20.38 -4.43
N GLY A 137 13.19 -19.93 -5.33
CA GLY A 137 13.90 -20.78 -6.30
C GLY A 137 15.36 -20.42 -6.45
N TYR A 138 16.03 -20.98 -7.47
CA TYR A 138 17.43 -20.67 -7.76
C TYR A 138 17.66 -19.17 -7.99
N ASP A 139 16.64 -18.49 -8.52
CA ASP A 139 16.72 -17.07 -8.80
C ASP A 139 17.27 -16.36 -7.56
N SER A 140 16.71 -16.51 -6.34
CA SER A 140 17.22 -15.76 -5.17
C SER A 140 17.67 -16.56 -3.94
N ILE A 141 17.27 -17.83 -3.73
CA ILE A 141 17.65 -18.59 -2.52
C ILE A 141 19.18 -18.71 -2.35
N PRO A 142 19.98 -19.05 -3.38
CA PRO A 142 21.42 -19.18 -3.22
C PRO A 142 22.10 -17.87 -2.79
N SER A 143 21.76 -16.74 -3.43
CA SER A 143 22.31 -15.42 -3.09
C SER A 143 21.91 -15.00 -1.67
N ASP A 144 20.63 -15.18 -1.32
CA ASP A 144 20.07 -14.81 -0.02
C ASP A 144 20.64 -15.65 1.13
N LEU A 145 20.75 -16.97 0.96
CA LEU A 145 21.35 -17.85 1.97
C LEU A 145 22.86 -17.70 2.08
N ALA A 146 23.58 -17.46 0.98
CA ALA A 146 25.04 -17.28 1.02
C ALA A 146 25.40 -15.98 1.77
N ALA A 147 24.65 -14.91 1.54
CA ALA A 147 24.77 -13.67 2.31
C ALA A 147 24.40 -13.88 3.78
N HIS A 148 23.25 -14.52 4.07
CA HIS A 148 22.82 -14.82 5.44
C HIS A 148 23.88 -15.59 6.23
N LEU A 149 24.42 -16.67 5.67
CA LEU A 149 25.45 -17.49 6.33
C LEU A 149 26.74 -16.70 6.59
N ALA A 150 27.21 -15.93 5.61
CA ALA A 150 28.42 -15.13 5.76
C ALA A 150 28.24 -14.01 6.79
N LEU A 151 27.09 -13.32 6.78
CA LEU A 151 26.78 -12.25 7.72
C LEU A 151 26.58 -12.77 9.14
N GLN A 152 25.88 -13.89 9.31
CA GLN A 152 25.69 -14.53 10.63
C GLN A 152 27.04 -14.93 11.24
N ALA A 153 27.94 -15.50 10.44
CA ALA A 153 29.28 -15.86 10.91
C ALA A 153 30.17 -14.64 11.14
N LEU A 154 30.06 -13.60 10.30
CA LEU A 154 30.77 -12.33 10.51
C LEU A 154 30.36 -11.67 11.83
N GLU A 155 29.06 -11.61 12.13
CA GLU A 155 28.55 -11.07 13.40
C GLU A 155 29.08 -11.85 14.62
N LYS A 156 29.10 -13.19 14.54
CA LYS A 156 29.69 -14.05 15.58
C LYS A 156 31.17 -13.72 15.81
N GLN A 157 31.95 -13.51 14.75
CA GLN A 157 33.39 -13.19 14.85
C GLN A 157 33.65 -11.76 15.35
N LEU A 158 32.79 -10.81 15.02
CA LEU A 158 32.89 -9.44 15.50
C LEU A 158 32.61 -9.31 17.00
N GLY A 159 31.92 -10.28 17.62
CA GLY A 159 31.74 -10.34 19.07
C GLY A 159 31.02 -9.11 19.65
N GLY A 160 30.07 -8.55 18.91
CA GLY A 160 29.34 -7.33 19.29
C GLY A 160 29.99 -6.01 18.85
N LYS A 161 31.18 -6.04 18.23
CA LYS A 161 31.74 -4.87 17.55
C LYS A 161 30.85 -4.49 16.36
N LYS A 162 30.53 -3.21 16.22
CA LYS A 162 29.77 -2.67 15.09
C LYS A 162 30.74 -1.97 14.12
N PRO A 163 31.14 -2.62 13.01
CA PRO A 163 31.98 -1.95 12.02
C PRO A 163 31.20 -0.79 11.37
N ALA A 164 31.90 0.23 10.87
CA ALA A 164 31.26 1.35 10.18
C ALA A 164 30.59 0.92 8.85
N SER A 165 31.18 -0.08 8.18
CA SER A 165 30.68 -0.64 6.92
C SER A 165 30.80 -2.16 6.90
N ILE A 166 29.86 -2.79 6.20
CA ILE A 166 29.86 -4.21 5.87
C ILE A 166 29.67 -4.36 4.36
N THR A 167 30.55 -5.10 3.73
CA THR A 167 30.43 -5.46 2.30
C THR A 167 30.13 -6.95 2.20
N SER A 168 29.31 -7.35 1.24
CA SER A 168 29.10 -8.76 0.90
C SER A 168 29.07 -8.89 -0.61
N THR A 169 29.89 -9.78 -1.16
CA THR A 169 29.96 -10.00 -2.60
C THR A 169 29.89 -11.47 -2.91
N ALA A 170 29.05 -11.85 -3.88
CA ALA A 170 28.87 -13.24 -4.31
C ALA A 170 29.37 -13.49 -5.74
N ALA A 171 30.17 -14.54 -5.94
CA ALA A 171 30.51 -15.06 -7.26
C ALA A 171 29.73 -16.33 -7.56
N HIS A 172 29.09 -16.35 -8.72
CA HIS A 172 28.28 -17.46 -9.21
C HIS A 172 29.01 -18.19 -10.33
N THR A 173 29.11 -19.51 -10.21
CA THR A 173 29.45 -20.44 -11.30
C THR A 173 28.25 -21.34 -11.52
N THR A 174 27.80 -21.51 -12.75
CA THR A 174 26.59 -22.28 -13.04
C THR A 174 26.72 -23.03 -14.36
N MET A 175 26.23 -24.26 -14.37
CA MET A 175 26.04 -25.06 -15.57
C MET A 175 24.58 -25.54 -15.57
N GLY A 176 23.75 -24.85 -16.36
CA GLY A 176 22.31 -25.07 -16.44
C GLY A 176 21.68 -24.19 -17.51
N GLY A 177 20.48 -24.55 -17.95
CA GLY A 177 19.74 -23.79 -18.98
C GLY A 177 18.83 -22.72 -18.37
N MET A 178 18.58 -21.63 -19.10
CA MET A 178 17.54 -20.68 -18.72
C MET A 178 16.16 -21.34 -18.83
N SER A 179 15.31 -21.16 -17.81
CA SER A 179 13.97 -21.74 -17.86
C SER A 179 13.06 -21.01 -18.86
N GLY A 180 12.08 -21.71 -19.46
CA GLY A 180 11.08 -21.07 -20.31
C GLY A 180 10.22 -20.04 -19.53
N GLY A 181 10.06 -20.24 -18.23
CA GLY A 181 9.43 -19.27 -17.32
C GLY A 181 10.28 -18.00 -17.14
N THR A 182 11.58 -18.16 -16.87
CA THR A 182 12.54 -17.05 -16.75
C THR A 182 12.61 -16.24 -18.05
N ALA A 183 12.63 -16.91 -19.21
CA ALA A 183 12.57 -16.24 -20.51
C ALA A 183 11.30 -15.39 -20.65
N ALA A 184 10.13 -15.94 -20.29
CA ALA A 184 8.86 -15.24 -20.33
C ALA A 184 8.81 -14.03 -19.39
N SER A 185 9.37 -14.14 -18.18
CA SER A 185 9.47 -13.01 -17.23
C SER A 185 10.38 -11.89 -17.76
N ILE A 186 11.51 -12.23 -18.41
CA ILE A 186 12.36 -11.22 -19.07
C ILE A 186 11.57 -10.48 -20.15
N PHE A 187 10.83 -11.18 -21.01
CA PHE A 187 10.00 -10.52 -22.04
C PHE A 187 8.85 -9.70 -21.45
N SER A 188 8.16 -10.22 -20.43
CA SER A 188 7.10 -9.49 -19.71
C SER A 188 7.64 -8.19 -19.10
N ALA A 189 8.86 -8.18 -18.55
CA ALA A 189 9.49 -6.96 -18.05
C ALA A 189 9.66 -5.86 -19.14
N PHE A 190 9.86 -6.24 -20.40
CA PHE A 190 9.96 -5.30 -21.52
C PHE A 190 8.60 -4.88 -22.09
N GLU A 191 7.58 -5.73 -22.02
CA GLU A 191 6.30 -5.57 -22.73
C GLU A 191 5.14 -5.16 -21.82
N GLU A 192 5.05 -5.75 -20.63
CA GLU A 192 3.90 -5.62 -19.72
C GLU A 192 4.17 -4.62 -18.57
N VAL A 193 5.43 -4.42 -18.18
CA VAL A 193 5.79 -3.49 -17.09
C VAL A 193 5.89 -2.03 -17.61
N PRO A 194 5.05 -1.11 -17.10
CA PRO A 194 5.12 0.32 -17.44
C PRO A 194 6.52 0.88 -17.17
N ARG A 195 7.02 1.79 -18.02
CA ARG A 195 8.39 2.33 -17.91
C ARG A 195 8.70 2.93 -16.53
N GLU A 196 7.72 3.57 -15.90
CA GLU A 196 7.82 4.17 -14.57
C GLU A 196 7.92 3.11 -13.45
N GLU A 197 7.32 1.94 -13.66
CA GLU A 197 7.34 0.82 -12.71
C GLU A 197 8.61 -0.03 -12.82
N ARG A 198 9.31 -0.03 -13.97
CA ARG A 198 10.50 -0.89 -14.19
C ARG A 198 11.63 -0.66 -13.20
N ARG A 199 11.72 0.54 -12.63
CA ARG A 199 12.72 0.88 -11.62
C ARG A 199 12.26 0.54 -10.20
N LYS A 200 10.94 0.32 -9.99
CA LYS A 200 10.41 -0.12 -8.69
C LYS A 200 10.94 -1.53 -8.39
N GLY A 201 11.36 -1.73 -7.15
CA GLY A 201 12.00 -2.97 -6.72
C GLY A 201 13.47 -3.14 -7.14
N GLY A 202 14.05 -2.24 -7.93
CA GLY A 202 15.49 -2.22 -8.20
C GLY A 202 16.28 -1.59 -7.04
N GLY A 203 17.59 -1.88 -6.96
CA GLY A 203 18.46 -1.27 -5.94
C GLY A 203 18.04 -1.64 -4.51
N TRP A 204 17.62 -0.64 -3.73
CA TRP A 204 17.05 -0.77 -2.40
C TRP A 204 15.51 -0.69 -2.38
N GLY A 205 14.85 -0.68 -3.54
CA GLY A 205 13.40 -0.47 -3.66
C GLY A 205 12.53 -1.56 -3.03
N LEU A 206 13.09 -2.74 -2.73
CA LEU A 206 12.41 -3.78 -1.95
C LEU A 206 12.72 -3.69 -0.46
N SER A 207 13.67 -2.87 -0.03
CA SER A 207 14.08 -2.80 1.37
C SER A 207 13.15 -1.90 2.19
N PRO A 208 12.80 -2.28 3.44
CA PRO A 208 12.03 -1.40 4.33
C PRO A 208 12.85 -0.21 4.87
N ILE A 209 14.19 -0.21 4.68
CA ILE A 209 15.10 0.88 5.05
C ILE A 209 15.67 1.55 3.80
N ALA A 210 16.11 2.81 3.95
CA ALA A 210 16.65 3.60 2.85
C ALA A 210 18.02 3.09 2.36
N ALA A 211 18.36 3.40 1.11
CA ALA A 211 19.70 3.14 0.58
C ALA A 211 20.77 3.91 1.39
N PRO A 212 21.97 3.32 1.56
CA PRO A 212 23.09 4.02 2.18
C PRO A 212 23.56 5.21 1.32
N PRO A 213 24.13 6.26 1.94
CA PRO A 213 24.75 7.36 1.21
C PRO A 213 25.80 6.85 0.21
N GLY A 214 25.80 7.41 -1.01
CA GLY A 214 26.76 7.03 -2.06
C GLY A 214 26.43 5.76 -2.84
N PHE A 215 25.28 5.11 -2.59
CA PHE A 215 24.84 3.96 -3.39
C PHE A 215 24.63 4.33 -4.87
N SER A 216 25.22 3.52 -5.76
CA SER A 216 24.98 3.59 -7.20
C SER A 216 24.04 2.47 -7.64
N ALA A 217 22.96 2.84 -8.32
CA ALA A 217 22.06 1.86 -8.95
C ALA A 217 22.59 1.36 -10.32
N LEU A 218 23.69 1.92 -10.83
CA LEU A 218 24.29 1.49 -12.08
C LEU A 218 25.14 0.24 -11.85
N PRO A 219 24.94 -0.82 -12.66
CA PRO A 219 25.73 -2.04 -12.52
C PRO A 219 27.19 -1.77 -12.91
N GLY A 220 28.10 -2.34 -12.14
CA GLY A 220 29.51 -2.45 -12.51
C GLY A 220 29.71 -3.33 -13.75
N PHE A 221 30.83 -3.09 -14.44
CA PHE A 221 31.20 -3.85 -15.65
C PHE A 221 32.17 -5.01 -15.35
N LEU A 222 32.89 -4.92 -14.24
CA LEU A 222 33.84 -5.92 -13.78
C LEU A 222 33.76 -6.00 -12.26
N TYR A 223 33.79 -7.21 -11.74
CA TYR A 223 33.69 -7.50 -10.32
C TYR A 223 34.81 -8.45 -9.90
N SER A 224 35.13 -8.45 -8.61
CA SER A 224 36.11 -9.37 -8.04
C SER A 224 35.70 -9.79 -6.64
N LEU A 225 36.08 -11.01 -6.26
CA LEU A 225 36.13 -11.44 -4.86
C LEU A 225 37.57 -11.32 -4.38
N PRO A 226 37.96 -10.20 -3.74
CA PRO A 226 39.23 -10.11 -3.05
C PRO A 226 39.27 -11.11 -1.88
N ARG A 227 40.45 -11.34 -1.29
CA ARG A 227 40.67 -12.25 -0.14
C ARG A 227 40.51 -13.77 -0.42
N VAL A 228 40.10 -14.16 -1.62
CA VAL A 228 40.24 -15.54 -2.13
C VAL A 228 41.51 -15.64 -2.96
N LYS A 229 42.28 -16.75 -2.83
CA LYS A 229 43.52 -16.98 -3.61
C LYS A 229 43.38 -18.18 -4.55
N PRO A 230 43.56 -18.00 -5.88
CA PRO A 230 43.72 -16.73 -6.58
C PRO A 230 42.43 -15.88 -6.53
N THR A 231 42.56 -14.56 -6.75
CA THR A 231 41.40 -13.65 -6.85
C THR A 231 40.45 -14.13 -7.94
N ILE A 232 39.15 -14.21 -7.63
CA ILE A 232 38.13 -14.60 -8.58
C ILE A 232 37.56 -13.34 -9.21
N TRP A 233 37.68 -13.23 -10.54
CA TRP A 233 37.07 -12.16 -11.32
C TRP A 233 35.80 -12.64 -12.04
N GLY A 234 34.91 -11.71 -12.36
CA GLY A 234 33.74 -12.01 -13.17
C GLY A 234 32.98 -10.79 -13.65
N GLY A 235 31.94 -11.05 -14.44
CA GLY A 235 31.14 -10.05 -15.14
C GLY A 235 29.72 -9.95 -14.62
N TYR A 236 28.97 -9.00 -15.18
CA TYR A 236 27.60 -8.72 -14.78
C TYR A 236 26.72 -9.99 -14.84
N PHE A 237 26.05 -10.28 -13.72
CA PHE A 237 25.11 -11.39 -13.63
C PHE A 237 23.69 -10.89 -13.88
N VAL A 238 22.99 -11.45 -14.86
CA VAL A 238 21.62 -11.02 -15.23
C VAL A 238 20.65 -11.14 -14.04
N MET A 239 20.79 -12.17 -13.20
CA MET A 239 19.92 -12.37 -12.03
C MET A 239 20.18 -11.38 -10.89
N SER A 240 21.30 -10.64 -10.91
CA SER A 240 21.57 -9.60 -9.89
C SER A 240 20.49 -8.51 -9.85
N ALA A 241 19.74 -8.33 -10.93
CA ALA A 241 18.62 -7.41 -11.03
C ALA A 241 17.46 -7.74 -10.05
N ILE A 242 17.32 -9.00 -9.64
CA ILE A 242 16.34 -9.44 -8.63
C ILE A 242 17.01 -9.83 -7.32
N ASN A 243 18.17 -10.49 -7.40
CA ASN A 243 18.85 -11.06 -6.23
C ASN A 243 19.39 -10.01 -5.27
N ALA A 244 20.13 -9.03 -5.78
CA ALA A 244 20.68 -7.99 -4.93
C ALA A 244 19.58 -7.18 -4.20
N PRO A 245 18.45 -6.80 -4.84
CA PRO A 245 17.29 -6.27 -4.12
C PRO A 245 16.71 -7.19 -3.03
N ILE A 246 16.67 -8.50 -3.25
CA ILE A 246 16.21 -9.48 -2.25
C ILE A 246 17.18 -9.53 -1.06
N VAL A 247 18.50 -9.64 -1.29
CA VAL A 247 19.50 -9.64 -0.20
C VAL A 247 19.46 -8.33 0.60
N ARG A 248 19.33 -7.18 -0.08
CA ARG A 248 19.18 -5.87 0.57
C ARG A 248 17.86 -5.76 1.34
N ARG A 249 16.79 -6.42 0.89
CA ARG A 249 15.54 -6.54 1.66
C ARG A 249 15.74 -7.42 2.89
N SER A 250 16.45 -8.54 2.78
CA SER A 250 16.79 -9.39 3.94
C SER A 250 17.52 -8.60 5.01
N TRP A 251 18.56 -7.86 4.61
CA TRP A 251 19.27 -6.92 5.47
C TRP A 251 18.32 -5.89 6.09
N GLY A 252 17.50 -5.24 5.27
CA GLY A 252 16.57 -4.22 5.75
C GLY A 252 15.51 -4.75 6.72
N LEU A 253 14.99 -5.95 6.49
CA LEU A 253 14.00 -6.59 7.37
C LEU A 253 14.59 -6.91 8.75
N GLN A 254 15.85 -7.35 8.81
CA GLN A 254 16.55 -7.61 10.06
C GLN A 254 16.87 -6.32 10.84
N HIS A 255 17.10 -5.21 10.13
CA HIS A 255 17.51 -3.93 10.73
C HIS A 255 16.38 -2.88 10.79
N ARG A 256 15.14 -3.23 10.43
CA ARG A 256 14.00 -2.29 10.29
C ARG A 256 13.63 -1.54 11.57
N TYR A 257 14.04 -2.04 12.73
CA TYR A 257 13.80 -1.42 14.03
C TYR A 257 15.06 -0.81 14.66
N THR A 258 16.21 -0.95 14.01
CA THR A 258 17.46 -0.33 14.44
C THR A 258 17.50 1.10 13.87
N PRO A 259 17.76 2.15 14.67
CA PRO A 259 17.93 3.51 14.14
C PRO A 259 19.05 3.55 13.09
N GLN A 260 18.85 4.26 11.98
CA GLN A 260 19.81 4.28 10.86
C GLN A 260 21.22 4.74 11.29
N SER A 261 21.32 5.64 12.27
CA SER A 261 22.61 6.07 12.86
C SER A 261 23.39 4.96 13.57
N GLN A 262 22.73 3.86 13.93
CA GLN A 262 23.32 2.72 14.62
C GLN A 262 23.51 1.51 13.69
N GLN A 263 23.10 1.62 12.43
CA GLN A 263 23.28 0.57 11.43
C GLN A 263 24.61 0.75 10.71
N PRO A 264 25.36 -0.33 10.45
CA PRO A 264 26.53 -0.25 9.58
C PRO A 264 26.08 0.04 8.15
N THR A 265 26.92 0.75 7.40
CA THR A 265 26.70 0.94 5.97
C THR A 265 26.85 -0.41 5.26
N PHE A 266 25.77 -0.94 4.69
CA PHE A 266 25.79 -2.25 4.04
C PHE A 266 25.80 -2.12 2.51
N SER A 267 26.68 -2.89 1.85
CA SER A 267 26.66 -3.06 0.39
C SER A 267 26.64 -4.54 0.02
N TYR A 268 25.78 -4.88 -0.94
CA TYR A 268 25.74 -6.21 -1.54
C TYR A 268 25.85 -6.12 -3.06
N ASP A 269 26.74 -6.94 -3.62
CA ASP A 269 26.94 -7.12 -5.06
C ASP A 269 27.09 -8.60 -5.40
N GLU A 270 26.81 -8.96 -6.65
CA GLU A 270 27.03 -10.31 -7.14
C GLU A 270 27.38 -10.33 -8.62
N PHE A 271 28.11 -11.36 -9.04
CA PHE A 271 28.62 -11.48 -10.38
C PHE A 271 28.74 -12.93 -10.83
N MET A 272 28.82 -13.13 -12.14
CA MET A 272 29.02 -14.45 -12.74
C MET A 272 30.48 -14.61 -13.16
N THR A 273 31.05 -15.77 -12.87
CA THR A 273 32.43 -16.10 -13.23
C THR A 273 32.51 -17.40 -14.04
N LEU A 274 33.44 -17.41 -15.00
CA LEU A 274 33.81 -18.58 -15.77
C LEU A 274 35.32 -18.77 -15.63
N GLY A 275 35.73 -19.67 -14.73
CA GLY A 275 37.15 -19.95 -14.48
C GLY A 275 37.93 -18.84 -13.76
N GLY A 276 37.27 -17.82 -13.19
CA GLY A 276 37.89 -16.82 -12.32
C GLY A 276 38.76 -15.77 -13.01
N SER A 277 38.86 -15.75 -14.34
CA SER A 277 39.75 -14.84 -15.07
C SER A 277 39.16 -13.46 -15.33
N LEU A 278 39.99 -12.42 -15.25
CA LEU A 278 39.60 -11.02 -15.52
C LEU A 278 39.05 -10.84 -16.94
N PHE A 279 39.70 -11.45 -17.93
CA PHE A 279 39.28 -11.38 -19.32
C PHE A 279 37.90 -12.02 -19.54
N ALA A 280 37.64 -13.21 -18.97
CA ALA A 280 36.32 -13.83 -19.06
C ALA A 280 35.23 -12.96 -18.40
N GLY A 281 35.54 -12.32 -17.27
CA GLY A 281 34.62 -11.39 -16.60
C GLY A 281 34.20 -10.22 -17.51
N LEU A 282 35.17 -9.55 -18.15
CA LEU A 282 34.87 -8.48 -19.11
C LEU A 282 34.01 -8.98 -20.28
N MET A 283 34.35 -10.14 -20.84
CA MET A 283 33.61 -10.71 -21.97
C MET A 283 32.16 -11.04 -21.61
N ILE A 284 31.90 -11.57 -20.41
CA ILE A 284 30.54 -11.81 -19.91
C ILE A 284 29.73 -10.50 -19.92
N SER A 285 30.27 -9.43 -19.35
CA SER A 285 29.59 -8.12 -19.29
C SER A 285 29.34 -7.53 -20.68
N PHE A 286 30.32 -7.59 -21.59
CA PHE A 286 30.13 -7.17 -22.97
C PHE A 286 29.04 -7.98 -23.67
N THR A 287 29.05 -9.31 -23.54
CA THR A 287 28.04 -10.16 -24.15
C THR A 287 26.64 -9.83 -23.64
N VAL A 288 26.46 -9.64 -22.32
CA VAL A 288 25.15 -9.26 -21.76
C VAL A 288 24.73 -7.88 -22.27
N PHE A 289 25.63 -6.90 -22.22
CA PHE A 289 25.35 -5.54 -22.67
C PHE A 289 24.95 -5.49 -24.14
N PHE A 290 25.74 -6.09 -25.03
CA PHE A 290 25.44 -6.12 -26.46
C PHE A 290 24.17 -6.91 -26.75
N THR A 291 23.94 -8.05 -26.08
CA THR A 291 22.70 -8.82 -26.26
C THR A 291 21.47 -7.99 -25.85
N ALA A 292 21.53 -7.31 -24.71
CA ALA A 292 20.46 -6.43 -24.24
C ALA A 292 20.26 -5.24 -25.19
N ALA A 293 21.32 -4.59 -25.63
CA ALA A 293 21.27 -3.50 -26.60
C ALA A 293 20.67 -3.95 -27.94
N THR A 294 21.04 -5.13 -28.45
CA THR A 294 20.47 -5.69 -29.67
C THR A 294 18.98 -5.97 -29.51
N LEU A 295 18.57 -6.59 -28.40
CA LEU A 295 17.16 -6.81 -28.10
C LEU A 295 16.38 -5.49 -27.97
N ILE A 296 16.98 -4.43 -27.43
CA ILE A 296 16.33 -3.12 -27.26
C ILE A 296 16.24 -2.37 -28.60
N LEU A 297 17.30 -2.36 -29.39
CA LEU A 297 17.40 -1.52 -30.59
C LEU A 297 16.83 -2.19 -31.84
N PHE A 298 16.76 -3.52 -31.90
CA PHE A 298 16.36 -4.27 -33.11
C PHE A 298 15.16 -5.21 -32.86
N PRO A 299 13.91 -4.72 -33.01
CA PRO A 299 12.69 -5.52 -32.81
C PRO A 299 12.61 -6.86 -33.59
N PRO A 300 13.09 -6.97 -34.85
CA PRO A 300 13.09 -8.26 -35.56
C PRO A 300 13.90 -9.35 -34.84
N PHE A 301 14.96 -8.96 -34.13
CA PHE A 301 15.78 -9.88 -33.36
C PHE A 301 15.00 -10.46 -32.15
N ARG A 302 14.05 -9.71 -31.56
CA ARG A 302 13.16 -10.22 -30.51
C ARG A 302 12.27 -11.35 -31.03
N TRP A 303 11.71 -11.17 -32.22
CA TRP A 303 10.89 -12.19 -32.86
C TRP A 303 11.68 -13.47 -33.13
N LEU A 304 12.94 -13.34 -33.59
CA LEU A 304 13.83 -14.47 -33.80
C LEU A 304 14.22 -15.15 -32.48
N ALA A 305 14.59 -14.37 -31.46
CA ALA A 305 14.94 -14.89 -30.13
C ALA A 305 13.79 -15.71 -29.52
N ARG A 306 12.53 -15.29 -29.70
CA ARG A 306 11.35 -16.05 -29.26
C ARG A 306 11.18 -17.41 -29.94
N LYS A 307 11.70 -17.60 -31.15
CA LYS A 307 11.66 -18.89 -31.85
C LYS A 307 12.74 -19.86 -31.39
N VAL A 308 13.83 -19.33 -30.84
CA VAL A 308 15.03 -20.10 -30.46
C VAL A 308 15.08 -20.39 -28.94
N LEU A 309 14.52 -19.50 -28.12
CA LEU A 309 14.44 -19.70 -26.67
C LEU A 309 13.38 -20.75 -26.30
N PRO A 310 13.58 -21.50 -25.19
CA PRO A 310 12.61 -22.50 -24.71
C PRO A 310 11.23 -21.88 -24.50
N LYS A 311 10.17 -22.53 -24.99
CA LYS A 311 8.81 -22.05 -24.75
C LYS A 311 8.38 -22.38 -23.33
N SER A 312 7.42 -21.61 -22.82
CA SER A 312 6.79 -21.91 -21.53
C SER A 312 6.14 -23.31 -21.57
N GLY A 313 6.58 -24.21 -20.68
CA GLY A 313 6.15 -25.61 -20.65
C GLY A 313 7.11 -26.61 -21.32
N GLU A 314 8.16 -26.14 -21.98
CA GLU A 314 9.28 -26.97 -22.46
C GLU A 314 10.43 -26.93 -21.43
N GLY A 315 11.20 -28.02 -21.32
CA GLY A 315 12.35 -28.10 -20.44
C GLY A 315 13.39 -29.11 -20.95
N PRO A 316 14.60 -29.13 -20.36
CA PRO A 316 15.67 -29.99 -20.83
C PRO A 316 15.35 -31.49 -20.64
N ALA A 317 16.06 -32.37 -21.36
CA ALA A 317 15.95 -33.81 -21.13
C ALA A 317 16.42 -34.18 -19.71
N PRO A 318 15.88 -35.24 -19.07
CA PRO A 318 16.25 -35.65 -17.71
C PRO A 318 17.77 -35.78 -17.48
N GLU A 319 18.50 -36.33 -18.45
CA GLU A 319 19.96 -36.48 -18.39
C GLU A 319 20.72 -35.15 -18.25
N LYS A 320 20.17 -34.05 -18.78
CA LYS A 320 20.74 -32.70 -18.63
C LYS A 320 20.39 -32.10 -17.26
N LEU A 321 19.29 -32.50 -16.65
CA LEU A 321 18.93 -32.07 -15.30
C LEU A 321 19.93 -32.60 -14.27
N ASP A 322 20.38 -33.85 -14.41
CA ASP A 322 21.30 -34.47 -13.45
C ASP A 322 22.76 -34.03 -13.63
N LYS A 323 23.15 -33.59 -14.83
CA LYS A 323 24.52 -33.11 -15.10
C LYS A 323 24.75 -31.65 -14.70
N GLY A 324 23.69 -30.89 -14.45
CA GLY A 324 23.82 -29.48 -14.08
C GLY A 324 24.45 -29.28 -12.71
N TYR A 325 24.95 -28.07 -12.44
CA TYR A 325 25.38 -27.70 -11.10
C TYR A 325 25.38 -26.18 -10.94
N PHE A 326 25.45 -25.72 -9.70
CA PHE A 326 25.85 -24.36 -9.40
C PHE A 326 26.80 -24.31 -8.20
N LYS A 327 27.58 -23.23 -8.14
CA LYS A 327 28.40 -22.87 -7.00
C LYS A 327 28.26 -21.37 -6.73
N VAL A 328 27.98 -21.02 -5.48
CA VAL A 328 28.00 -19.64 -5.00
C VAL A 328 29.09 -19.52 -3.96
N VAL A 329 30.02 -18.59 -4.14
CA VAL A 329 31.01 -18.21 -3.14
C VAL A 329 30.74 -16.77 -2.74
N ASN A 330 30.30 -16.55 -1.51
CA ASN A 330 30.05 -15.22 -0.96
C ASN A 330 31.12 -14.87 0.08
N VAL A 331 31.72 -13.69 -0.05
CA VAL A 331 32.64 -13.12 0.94
C VAL A 331 31.98 -11.91 1.57
N ALA A 332 31.85 -11.91 2.89
CA ALA A 332 31.41 -10.77 3.67
C ALA A 332 32.56 -10.22 4.52
N GLU A 333 32.74 -8.89 4.51
CA GLU A 333 33.82 -8.20 5.21
C GLU A 333 33.26 -7.12 6.16
N GLY A 334 33.84 -7.00 7.35
CA GLY A 334 33.49 -5.97 8.33
C GLY A 334 34.63 -5.74 9.31
N GLY A 335 35.18 -4.53 9.35
CA GLY A 335 36.41 -4.24 10.10
C GLY A 335 37.58 -5.08 9.58
N ASP A 336 38.27 -5.78 10.48
CA ASP A 336 39.40 -6.66 10.15
C ASP A 336 38.98 -8.12 9.89
N VAL A 337 37.68 -8.41 9.88
CA VAL A 337 37.14 -9.77 9.74
C VAL A 337 36.56 -9.95 8.35
N ALA A 338 36.90 -11.08 7.72
CA ALA A 338 36.27 -11.53 6.49
C ALA A 338 35.80 -12.99 6.63
N VAL A 339 34.64 -13.30 6.08
CA VAL A 339 34.03 -14.63 6.13
C VAL A 339 33.61 -15.06 4.74
N LYS A 340 33.96 -16.30 4.38
CA LYS A 340 33.57 -16.94 3.13
C LYS A 340 32.47 -17.97 3.41
N ALA A 341 31.31 -17.79 2.80
CA ALA A 341 30.27 -18.81 2.70
C ALA A 341 30.28 -19.41 1.30
N THR A 342 30.16 -20.73 1.18
CA THR A 342 30.07 -21.45 -0.09
C THR A 342 28.84 -22.35 -0.11
N ILE A 343 28.14 -22.34 -1.23
CA ILE A 343 27.02 -23.23 -1.52
C ILE A 343 27.34 -23.98 -2.82
N ASP A 344 27.42 -25.30 -2.76
CA ASP A 344 27.51 -26.18 -3.92
C ASP A 344 26.16 -26.89 -4.12
N GLY A 345 25.60 -26.82 -5.33
CA GLY A 345 24.37 -27.49 -5.72
C GLY A 345 24.60 -28.50 -6.85
N ASP A 346 24.17 -29.74 -6.65
CA ASP A 346 24.33 -30.87 -7.56
C ASP A 346 23.04 -31.16 -8.35
N GLY A 347 22.95 -30.61 -9.56
CA GLY A 347 21.80 -30.69 -10.44
C GLY A 347 21.52 -29.35 -11.15
N ASP A 348 20.62 -29.39 -12.14
CA ASP A 348 20.24 -28.19 -12.90
C ASP A 348 19.61 -27.13 -11.97
N PRO A 349 20.17 -25.91 -11.94
CA PRO A 349 19.68 -24.83 -11.07
C PRO A 349 18.29 -24.34 -11.47
N GLY A 350 18.01 -24.17 -12.77
CA GLY A 350 16.79 -23.54 -13.27
C GLY A 350 15.52 -24.38 -13.06
N TYR A 351 15.65 -25.69 -12.90
CA TYR A 351 14.52 -26.62 -12.84
C TYR A 351 14.61 -27.60 -11.67
N ARG A 352 15.60 -28.51 -11.64
CA ARG A 352 15.65 -29.60 -10.66
C ARG A 352 15.88 -29.05 -9.25
N LEU A 353 16.94 -28.28 -9.05
CA LEU A 353 17.25 -27.71 -7.74
C LEU A 353 16.21 -26.66 -7.33
N THR A 354 15.69 -25.88 -8.28
CA THR A 354 14.57 -24.96 -8.03
C THR A 354 13.32 -25.69 -7.53
N SER A 355 12.98 -26.86 -8.10
CA SER A 355 11.83 -27.65 -7.64
C SER A 355 11.98 -28.15 -6.20
N ILE A 356 13.20 -28.49 -5.80
CA ILE A 356 13.53 -28.88 -4.42
C ILE A 356 13.40 -27.67 -3.49
N MET A 357 14.02 -26.54 -3.85
CA MET A 357 14.02 -25.32 -3.04
C MET A 357 12.61 -24.81 -2.70
N ILE A 358 11.71 -24.75 -3.68
CA ILE A 358 10.34 -24.24 -3.44
C ILE A 358 9.51 -25.22 -2.61
N VAL A 359 9.69 -26.53 -2.80
CA VAL A 359 8.97 -27.55 -2.02
C VAL A 359 9.43 -27.53 -0.56
N GLU A 360 10.74 -27.52 -0.32
CA GLU A 360 11.28 -27.44 1.04
C GLU A 360 10.85 -26.14 1.74
N SER A 361 10.83 -25.01 1.02
CA SER A 361 10.29 -23.76 1.54
C SER A 361 8.81 -23.89 1.96
N ALA A 362 7.98 -24.52 1.13
CA ALA A 362 6.58 -24.76 1.44
C ALA A 362 6.38 -25.72 2.64
N LEU A 363 7.22 -26.75 2.74
CA LEU A 363 7.17 -27.73 3.83
C LEU A 363 7.55 -27.14 5.19
N LEU A 364 8.45 -26.14 5.22
CA LEU A 364 8.79 -25.39 6.42
C LEU A 364 7.62 -24.54 6.91
N LEU A 365 6.87 -23.90 6.00
CA LEU A 365 5.70 -23.08 6.33
C LEU A 365 4.55 -23.85 7.00
N LEU A 366 4.55 -25.18 6.96
CA LEU A 366 3.54 -26.00 7.63
C LEU A 366 3.70 -26.06 9.15
N ASP A 367 4.89 -25.75 9.70
CA ASP A 367 5.12 -25.76 11.14
C ASP A 367 5.77 -24.43 11.58
N PRO A 368 5.10 -23.62 12.41
CA PRO A 368 5.66 -22.37 12.93
C PRO A 368 7.02 -22.51 13.65
N LYS A 369 7.38 -23.71 14.14
CA LYS A 369 8.69 -23.96 14.76
C LYS A 369 9.86 -23.85 13.77
N ASN A 370 9.57 -24.03 12.48
CA ASN A 370 10.56 -23.93 11.41
C ASN A 370 10.78 -22.49 10.93
N LEU A 371 10.00 -21.53 11.43
CA LEU A 371 10.09 -20.13 11.04
C LEU A 371 10.96 -19.35 12.03
N SER A 372 11.66 -18.34 11.53
CA SER A 372 12.34 -17.36 12.38
C SER A 372 11.32 -16.56 13.19
N GLU A 373 11.78 -15.78 14.18
CA GLU A 373 10.89 -14.87 14.92
C GLU A 373 10.16 -13.89 14.00
N ILE A 374 10.85 -13.34 13.00
CA ILE A 374 10.22 -12.48 11.97
C ILE A 374 9.25 -13.30 11.10
N GLY A 375 9.61 -14.54 10.76
CA GLY A 375 8.74 -15.45 10.00
C GLY A 375 7.40 -15.73 10.69
N LYS A 376 7.42 -15.89 12.03
CA LYS A 376 6.22 -16.10 12.85
C LYS A 376 5.31 -14.87 12.90
N GLU A 377 5.84 -13.67 12.64
CA GLU A 377 5.04 -12.46 12.60
C GLU A 377 4.17 -12.36 11.34
N GLY A 378 4.53 -13.06 10.26
CA GLY A 378 3.93 -12.92 8.94
C GLY A 378 4.41 -11.68 8.19
N GLY A 379 3.92 -11.51 6.96
CA GLY A 379 4.37 -10.46 6.04
C GLY A 379 4.90 -11.03 4.73
N ILE A 380 5.46 -10.15 3.88
CA ILE A 380 6.13 -10.53 2.65
C ILE A 380 7.64 -10.56 2.91
N LEU A 381 8.17 -11.75 3.12
CA LEU A 381 9.52 -11.95 3.61
C LEU A 381 10.41 -12.55 2.51
N THR A 382 11.72 -12.51 2.74
CA THR A 382 12.70 -13.21 1.92
C THR A 382 12.93 -14.62 2.48
N PRO A 383 13.43 -15.58 1.69
CA PRO A 383 13.72 -16.92 2.18
C PRO A 383 14.61 -16.95 3.44
N SER A 384 15.71 -16.20 3.46
CA SER A 384 16.64 -16.17 4.61
C SER A 384 15.96 -15.59 5.86
N VAL A 385 15.14 -14.56 5.72
CA VAL A 385 14.43 -13.95 6.86
C VAL A 385 13.29 -14.84 7.35
N ALA A 386 12.57 -15.52 6.45
CA ALA A 386 11.45 -16.38 6.84
C ALA A 386 11.93 -17.64 7.60
N TYR A 387 12.98 -18.29 7.12
CA TYR A 387 13.39 -19.63 7.59
C TYR A 387 14.72 -19.66 8.32
N GLY A 388 15.65 -18.76 7.97
CA GLY A 388 17.04 -18.80 8.45
C GLY A 388 17.69 -20.17 8.23
N ASP A 389 18.35 -20.67 9.26
CA ASP A 389 19.12 -21.92 9.23
C ASP A 389 18.24 -23.17 9.03
N ALA A 390 16.92 -23.07 9.23
CA ALA A 390 16.01 -24.18 8.97
C ALA A 390 16.00 -24.58 7.49
N LEU A 391 16.05 -23.59 6.57
CA LEU A 391 16.12 -23.85 5.12
C LEU A 391 17.45 -24.48 4.72
N VAL A 392 18.56 -24.05 5.32
CA VAL A 392 19.89 -24.64 5.08
C VAL A 392 19.87 -26.13 5.42
N LYS A 393 19.39 -26.48 6.63
CA LYS A 393 19.35 -27.86 7.12
C LYS A 393 18.52 -28.80 6.23
N VAL A 394 17.33 -28.37 5.79
CA VAL A 394 16.49 -29.22 4.95
C VAL A 394 17.07 -29.39 3.54
N LEU A 395 17.69 -28.34 2.98
CA LEU A 395 18.37 -28.43 1.70
C LEU A 395 19.58 -29.37 1.77
N GLU A 396 20.41 -29.28 2.82
CA GLU A 396 21.51 -30.23 3.05
C GLU A 396 21.03 -31.67 3.17
N ALA A 397 19.92 -31.90 3.89
CA ALA A 397 19.36 -33.22 4.09
C ALA A 397 18.91 -33.91 2.79
N THR A 398 18.68 -33.16 1.71
CA THR A 398 18.40 -33.73 0.38
C THR A 398 19.60 -34.42 -0.26
N GLY A 399 20.82 -34.16 0.23
CA GLY A 399 22.08 -34.62 -0.35
C GLY A 399 22.50 -33.89 -1.64
N ARG A 400 21.69 -32.94 -2.11
CA ARG A 400 21.92 -32.17 -3.35
C ARG A 400 22.58 -30.82 -3.12
N PHE A 401 22.67 -30.38 -1.86
CA PHE A 401 23.26 -29.10 -1.48
C PHE A 401 24.32 -29.31 -0.41
N LYS A 402 25.43 -28.58 -0.52
CA LYS A 402 26.48 -28.52 0.50
C LYS A 402 26.75 -27.08 0.85
N PHE A 403 26.79 -26.78 2.14
CA PHE A 403 27.09 -25.45 2.64
C PHE A 403 28.38 -25.51 3.46
N SER A 404 29.24 -24.52 3.30
CA SER A 404 30.44 -24.37 4.13
C SER A 404 30.67 -22.91 4.47
N VAL A 405 31.10 -22.65 5.70
CA VAL A 405 31.43 -21.31 6.17
C VAL A 405 32.82 -21.34 6.78
N GLU A 406 33.69 -20.45 6.31
CA GLU A 406 35.09 -20.35 6.72
C GLU A 406 35.41 -18.89 7.05
N VAL A 407 36.09 -18.67 8.18
CA VAL A 407 36.66 -17.35 8.50
C VAL A 407 37.97 -17.21 7.74
N ILE A 408 38.15 -16.09 7.02
CA ILE A 408 39.38 -15.80 6.31
C ILE A 408 40.34 -15.15 7.30
N GLU A 409 41.32 -15.92 7.82
CA GLU A 409 42.36 -15.39 8.70
C GLU A 409 43.39 -14.56 7.92
N ASP A 410 43.56 -13.30 8.29
CA ASP A 410 44.57 -12.44 7.65
C ASP A 410 45.92 -12.53 8.40
N ARG A 411 46.90 -13.20 7.79
CA ARG A 411 48.31 -13.07 8.18
C ARG A 411 48.84 -11.72 7.70
N LYS A 412 48.94 -10.75 8.63
CA LYS A 412 49.77 -9.52 8.62
C LYS A 412 49.72 -8.65 7.36
N THR A 413 49.15 -7.45 7.50
CA THR A 413 49.85 -6.21 7.13
C THR A 413 49.36 -5.05 8.00
N ARG A 414 50.21 -4.60 8.92
CA ARG A 414 50.09 -3.29 9.58
C ARG A 414 50.29 -2.21 8.52
N ILE A 415 49.33 -1.31 8.37
CA ILE A 415 49.63 0.06 7.97
C ILE A 415 48.99 0.97 9.01
N ASP A 416 49.87 1.59 9.77
CA ASP A 416 49.62 2.66 10.71
C ASP A 416 49.31 3.94 9.91
N ILE A 417 48.19 4.60 10.21
CA ILE A 417 47.95 5.99 9.82
C ILE A 417 47.41 6.73 11.03
N SER A 418 48.33 7.19 11.87
CA SER A 418 48.13 8.30 12.79
C SER A 418 47.73 9.58 12.04
N ASN A 419 46.82 10.32 12.66
CA ASN A 419 46.48 11.74 12.46
C ASN A 419 45.71 12.14 11.20
N LYS A 420 44.40 12.35 11.39
CA LYS A 420 43.77 13.66 11.20
C LYS A 420 42.55 13.77 12.13
N GLU A 421 42.68 14.63 13.14
CA GLU A 421 41.53 15.19 13.85
C GLU A 421 40.62 15.87 12.83
N PHE A 422 39.34 15.54 12.86
CA PHE A 422 38.29 16.47 12.46
C PHE A 422 37.26 16.53 13.57
N VAL A 423 37.01 17.77 13.96
CA VAL A 423 36.33 18.20 15.17
C VAL A 423 34.90 17.66 15.24
N LEU A 424 34.60 17.07 16.40
CA LEU A 424 33.25 16.79 16.88
C LEU A 424 32.42 18.08 16.93
N GLY A 425 31.22 18.02 16.36
CA GLY A 425 30.22 19.05 16.59
C GLY A 425 29.07 18.86 15.64
N LEU A 426 28.12 18.02 16.02
CA LEU A 426 26.67 18.25 15.92
C LEU A 426 25.98 16.97 16.39
N THR A 427 25.55 17.03 17.64
CA THR A 427 24.46 16.20 18.17
C THR A 427 23.26 16.35 17.25
N PHE A 428 22.85 15.27 16.58
CA PHE A 428 21.50 15.20 16.04
C PHE A 428 20.63 14.55 17.10
N ASP A 429 20.03 15.40 17.93
CA ASP A 429 18.87 15.07 18.72
C ASP A 429 17.80 14.43 17.83
N MET A 430 16.96 13.59 18.44
CA MET A 430 15.73 13.10 17.82
C MET A 430 15.06 14.28 17.12
N ALA A 431 14.90 14.22 15.80
CA ALA A 431 14.49 15.36 14.99
C ALA A 431 13.34 16.10 15.68
N GLU A 432 13.65 17.27 16.24
CA GLU A 432 12.61 18.18 16.70
C GLU A 432 11.71 18.40 15.49
N GLN A 433 10.42 18.10 15.63
CA GLN A 433 9.44 18.42 14.60
C GLN A 433 9.63 19.90 14.28
N GLU A 434 10.02 20.23 13.04
CA GLU A 434 10.37 21.59 12.62
C GLU A 434 9.11 22.45 12.45
N PHE A 435 8.00 21.82 12.05
CA PHE A 435 6.72 22.46 11.77
C PHE A 435 5.59 21.79 12.53
N ASP A 436 4.69 22.60 13.07
CA ASP A 436 3.43 22.13 13.63
C ASP A 436 2.44 21.81 12.49
N ILE A 437 2.38 22.64 11.46
CA ILE A 437 1.48 22.46 10.32
C ILE A 437 2.21 22.64 8.99
N LEU A 438 2.06 21.67 8.08
CA LEU A 438 2.46 21.77 6.67
C LEU A 438 1.22 21.90 5.78
N VAL A 439 1.14 22.97 4.98
CA VAL A 439 0.06 23.19 4.02
C VAL A 439 0.55 22.90 2.60
N ILE A 440 0.10 21.80 2.00
CA ILE A 440 0.42 21.43 0.62
C ILE A 440 -0.69 21.95 -0.31
N GLY A 441 -0.30 22.68 -1.36
CA GLY A 441 -1.26 23.29 -2.31
C GLY A 441 -1.70 24.72 -1.95
N ALA A 442 -0.97 25.40 -1.07
CA ALA A 442 -1.29 26.75 -0.59
C ALA A 442 -1.37 27.82 -1.70
N THR A 443 -0.72 27.62 -2.85
CA THR A 443 -0.74 28.58 -3.96
C THR A 443 -2.06 28.62 -4.73
N GLY A 444 -2.90 27.58 -4.61
CA GLY A 444 -4.24 27.55 -5.22
C GLY A 444 -5.22 28.47 -4.52
N TYR A 445 -6.37 28.77 -5.13
CA TYR A 445 -7.35 29.70 -4.57
C TYR A 445 -7.84 29.29 -3.16
N THR A 446 -8.29 28.05 -2.98
CA THR A 446 -8.66 27.53 -1.65
C THR A 446 -7.47 27.47 -0.69
N GLY A 447 -6.28 27.16 -1.21
CA GLY A 447 -5.04 27.17 -0.41
C GLY A 447 -4.71 28.55 0.15
N GLN A 448 -4.96 29.61 -0.63
CA GLN A 448 -4.78 31.00 -0.20
C GLN A 448 -5.77 31.37 0.91
N LEU A 449 -7.03 30.94 0.83
CA LEU A 449 -8.02 31.14 1.89
C LEU A 449 -7.68 30.37 3.17
N VAL A 450 -7.12 29.16 3.02
CA VAL A 450 -6.67 28.35 4.17
C VAL A 450 -5.50 29.02 4.88
N ILE A 451 -4.48 29.50 4.16
CA ILE A 451 -3.37 30.20 4.81
C ILE A 451 -3.80 31.57 5.34
N GLU A 452 -4.70 32.29 4.65
CA GLU A 452 -5.27 33.54 5.15
C GLU A 452 -5.97 33.33 6.50
N TYR A 453 -6.78 32.29 6.63
CA TYR A 453 -7.46 31.99 7.89
C TYR A 453 -6.47 31.48 8.96
N LEU A 454 -5.60 30.52 8.61
CA LEU A 454 -4.65 29.93 9.55
C LEU A 454 -3.65 30.95 10.10
N ALA A 455 -3.09 31.83 9.26
CA ALA A 455 -2.10 32.82 9.67
C ALA A 455 -2.70 33.96 10.51
N ASN A 456 -4.01 34.21 10.38
CA ASN A 456 -4.73 35.20 11.19
C ASN A 456 -5.42 34.57 12.42
N HIS A 457 -5.28 33.26 12.62
CA HIS A 457 -5.86 32.57 13.76
C HIS A 457 -5.16 32.99 15.06
N THR A 458 -5.88 33.00 16.19
CA THR A 458 -5.35 33.47 17.49
C THR A 458 -4.16 32.65 17.99
N CYS A 459 -4.07 31.38 17.63
CA CYS A 459 -2.94 30.51 17.97
C CYS A 459 -1.78 30.59 16.96
N ALA A 460 -1.93 31.26 15.82
CA ALA A 460 -0.89 31.34 14.79
C ALA A 460 0.47 31.84 15.31
N PRO A 461 0.55 32.82 16.24
CA PRO A 461 1.83 33.27 16.78
C PRO A 461 2.63 32.17 17.52
N SER A 462 1.94 31.15 18.04
CA SER A 462 2.54 30.00 18.72
C SER A 462 2.84 28.80 17.82
N LEU A 463 2.48 28.87 16.53
CA LEU A 463 2.63 27.76 15.60
C LEU A 463 3.77 28.00 14.62
N ARG A 464 4.51 26.93 14.32
CA ARG A 464 5.47 26.90 13.21
C ARG A 464 4.77 26.34 11.97
N ILE A 465 4.43 27.22 11.04
CA ILE A 465 3.67 26.86 9.84
C ILE A 465 4.63 26.80 8.64
N ALA A 466 4.50 25.78 7.81
CA ALA A 466 5.20 25.67 6.53
C ALA A 466 4.22 25.56 5.36
N LEU A 467 4.54 26.25 4.26
CA LEU A 467 3.87 26.07 2.98
C LEU A 467 4.69 25.13 2.09
N GLY A 468 4.07 24.08 1.57
CA GLY A 468 4.67 23.10 0.69
C GLY A 468 4.24 23.28 -0.77
N GLY A 469 5.19 23.28 -1.70
CA GLY A 469 4.85 23.22 -3.12
C GLY A 469 6.03 23.00 -4.07
N ARG A 470 5.71 22.50 -5.26
CA ARG A 470 6.67 22.14 -6.33
C ARG A 470 7.39 23.33 -6.97
N THR A 471 6.99 24.56 -6.66
CA THR A 471 7.63 25.78 -7.16
C THR A 471 8.03 26.64 -5.97
N LEU A 472 9.19 26.33 -5.39
CA LEU A 472 9.67 26.93 -4.15
C LEU A 472 9.64 28.48 -4.16
N PRO A 473 10.05 29.19 -5.24
CA PRO A 473 9.99 30.65 -5.26
C PRO A 473 8.57 31.22 -5.06
N LYS A 474 7.55 30.60 -5.66
CA LYS A 474 6.15 31.04 -5.52
C LYS A 474 5.64 30.85 -4.09
N VAL A 475 6.05 29.75 -3.47
CA VAL A 475 5.66 29.40 -2.10
C VAL A 475 6.35 30.32 -1.10
N GLN A 476 7.63 30.64 -1.31
CA GLN A 476 8.38 31.62 -0.52
C GLN A 476 7.77 33.02 -0.61
N GLU A 477 7.37 33.46 -1.80
CA GLU A 477 6.70 34.76 -1.99
C GLU A 477 5.37 34.82 -1.24
N LEU A 478 4.59 33.74 -1.24
CA LEU A 478 3.35 33.64 -0.47
C LEU A 478 3.61 33.64 1.04
N ALA A 479 4.60 32.88 1.51
CA ALA A 479 4.96 32.77 2.92
C ALA A 479 5.37 34.13 3.52
N LYS A 480 6.10 34.97 2.76
CA LYS A 480 6.53 36.33 3.17
C LYS A 480 5.38 37.27 3.54
N LYS A 481 4.14 36.97 3.14
CA LYS A 481 2.96 37.79 3.48
C LYS A 481 2.51 37.62 4.93
N TYR A 482 2.98 36.59 5.62
CA TYR A 482 2.50 36.20 6.94
C TYR A 482 3.69 36.03 7.91
N GLN A 483 3.45 36.30 9.19
CA GLN A 483 4.45 36.07 10.24
C GLN A 483 4.49 34.58 10.61
N ASN A 484 5.68 34.07 10.97
CA ASN A 484 5.90 32.68 11.39
C ASN A 484 5.49 31.61 10.35
N VAL A 485 5.51 31.97 9.06
CA VAL A 485 5.24 31.05 7.96
C VAL A 485 6.51 30.82 7.12
N GLY A 486 6.97 29.58 7.10
CA GLY A 486 8.08 29.10 6.27
C GLY A 486 7.61 28.53 4.93
N ALA A 487 8.57 28.16 4.08
CA ALA A 487 8.32 27.54 2.79
C ALA A 487 9.26 26.35 2.57
N VAL A 488 8.71 25.24 2.06
CA VAL A 488 9.43 23.99 1.82
C VAL A 488 9.10 23.48 0.41
N TYR A 489 10.10 22.92 -0.27
CA TYR A 489 9.87 22.24 -1.55
C TYR A 489 9.15 20.92 -1.30
N VAL A 490 7.97 20.77 -1.90
CA VAL A 490 7.18 19.54 -1.84
C VAL A 490 6.52 19.32 -3.19
N ASP A 491 6.92 18.25 -3.89
CA ASP A 491 6.25 17.80 -5.09
C ASP A 491 5.57 16.46 -4.83
N VAL A 492 4.24 16.43 -4.94
CA VAL A 492 3.45 15.20 -4.79
C VAL A 492 3.73 14.17 -5.89
N GLY A 493 4.44 14.54 -6.95
CA GLY A 493 5.01 13.60 -7.93
C GLY A 493 6.37 13.00 -7.52
N ASP A 494 6.99 13.50 -6.45
CA ASP A 494 8.31 13.10 -5.95
C ASP A 494 8.20 12.61 -4.49
N GLU A 495 8.01 11.30 -4.32
CA GLU A 495 7.80 10.66 -3.01
C GLU A 495 8.90 10.97 -1.97
N PRO A 496 10.20 10.97 -2.32
CA PRO A 496 11.26 11.47 -1.43
C PRO A 496 11.02 12.89 -0.88
N SER A 497 10.59 13.84 -1.71
CA SER A 497 10.32 15.21 -1.24
C SER A 497 9.17 15.27 -0.24
N VAL A 498 8.12 14.48 -0.47
CA VAL A 498 6.97 14.35 0.44
C VAL A 498 7.41 13.72 1.75
N ALA A 499 8.15 12.61 1.70
CA ALA A 499 8.64 11.93 2.89
C ALA A 499 9.51 12.84 3.76
N ALA A 500 10.41 13.62 3.15
CA ALA A 500 11.28 14.55 3.86
C ALA A 500 10.50 15.68 4.55
N ALA A 501 9.49 16.25 3.89
CA ALA A 501 8.68 17.32 4.47
C ALA A 501 7.73 16.81 5.57
N VAL A 502 7.10 15.65 5.34
CA VAL A 502 6.18 15.04 6.31
C VAL A 502 6.89 14.63 7.59
N ALA A 503 8.11 14.05 7.50
CA ALA A 503 8.88 13.63 8.67
C ALA A 503 9.20 14.77 9.67
N LYS A 504 9.12 16.02 9.21
CA LYS A 504 9.39 17.23 10.00
C LYS A 504 8.13 17.90 10.55
N THR A 505 6.96 17.29 10.37
CA THR A 505 5.66 17.93 10.59
C THR A 505 4.80 17.15 11.58
N ARG A 506 3.91 17.83 12.32
CA ARG A 506 2.87 17.19 13.17
C ARG A 506 1.55 16.93 12.45
N VAL A 507 1.07 17.92 11.71
CA VAL A 507 -0.19 17.85 10.95
C VAL A 507 0.01 18.34 9.52
N VAL A 508 -0.48 17.57 8.55
CA VAL A 508 -0.47 17.95 7.12
C VAL A 508 -1.87 18.33 6.67
N ILE A 509 -2.00 19.55 6.14
CA ILE A 509 -3.18 20.01 5.41
C ILE A 509 -2.90 19.84 3.91
N ASN A 510 -3.56 18.89 3.27
CA ASN A 510 -3.37 18.63 1.83
C ASN A 510 -4.55 19.17 1.02
N ILE A 511 -4.29 20.17 0.19
CA ILE A 511 -5.28 20.80 -0.72
C ILE A 511 -4.84 20.62 -2.18
N ALA A 512 -3.83 19.77 -2.43
CA ALA A 512 -3.32 19.49 -3.76
C ALA A 512 -4.05 18.30 -4.41
N GLY A 513 -5.24 18.57 -4.97
CA GLY A 513 -5.96 17.61 -5.83
C GLY A 513 -5.44 17.56 -7.28
N PRO A 514 -5.91 16.60 -8.11
CA PRO A 514 -6.84 15.50 -7.78
C PRO A 514 -6.18 14.42 -6.91
N TYR A 515 -6.95 13.82 -6.00
CA TYR A 515 -6.40 12.96 -4.95
C TYR A 515 -6.18 11.52 -5.41
N PHE A 516 -7.04 10.99 -6.28
CA PHE A 516 -6.95 9.62 -6.78
C PHE A 516 -5.61 9.32 -7.45
N THR A 517 -5.04 10.28 -8.16
CA THR A 517 -3.77 10.10 -8.87
C THR A 517 -2.53 10.54 -8.09
N ARG A 518 -2.67 11.38 -7.04
CA ARG A 518 -1.52 12.04 -6.40
C ARG A 518 -1.60 12.14 -4.88
N GLY A 519 -2.75 11.88 -4.27
CA GLY A 519 -2.97 12.04 -2.83
C GLY A 519 -2.38 10.91 -1.99
N SER A 520 -2.31 9.68 -2.53
CA SER A 520 -1.90 8.49 -1.77
C SER A 520 -0.47 8.59 -1.21
N VAL A 521 0.45 9.28 -1.91
CA VAL A 521 1.83 9.44 -1.46
C VAL A 521 1.93 10.24 -0.16
N VAL A 522 1.09 11.26 0.02
CA VAL A 522 1.05 12.09 1.22
C VAL A 522 0.45 11.27 2.38
N VAL A 523 -0.64 10.55 2.12
CA VAL A 523 -1.26 9.67 3.12
C VAL A 523 -0.30 8.56 3.57
N LYS A 524 0.40 7.92 2.63
CA LYS A 524 1.44 6.90 2.92
C LYS A 524 2.52 7.46 3.83
N ALA A 525 3.06 8.63 3.50
CA ALA A 525 4.09 9.29 4.31
C ALA A 525 3.57 9.65 5.71
N CYS A 526 2.34 10.17 5.81
CA CYS A 526 1.74 10.55 7.09
C CYS A 526 1.50 9.32 7.98
N ALA A 527 0.85 8.29 7.43
CA ALA A 527 0.58 7.04 8.13
C ALA A 527 1.87 6.36 8.58
N LYS A 528 2.93 6.35 7.76
CA LYS A 528 4.22 5.73 8.12
C LYS A 528 4.91 6.44 9.29
N ASN A 529 4.85 7.77 9.34
CA ASN A 529 5.59 8.57 10.31
C ASN A 529 4.77 8.97 11.55
N GLY A 530 3.51 8.53 11.67
CA GLY A 530 2.65 8.93 12.80
C GLY A 530 2.18 10.39 12.72
N VAL A 531 2.18 10.98 11.52
CA VAL A 531 1.81 12.38 11.29
C VAL A 531 0.32 12.46 10.94
N HIS A 532 -0.41 13.39 11.55
CA HIS A 532 -1.84 13.56 11.28
C HIS A 532 -2.08 14.25 9.94
N TYR A 533 -3.24 14.04 9.34
CA TYR A 533 -3.53 14.48 7.98
C TYR A 533 -5.00 14.91 7.83
N VAL A 534 -5.24 16.01 7.12
CA VAL A 534 -6.57 16.43 6.65
C VAL A 534 -6.55 16.84 5.18
N ASP A 535 -7.65 16.63 4.47
CA ASP A 535 -7.83 17.10 3.10
C ASP A 535 -9.28 17.47 2.77
N LEU A 536 -9.52 17.90 1.51
CA LEU A 536 -10.83 18.28 0.99
C LEU A 536 -11.37 17.30 -0.08
N THR A 537 -10.95 16.04 -0.06
CA THR A 537 -11.33 15.10 -1.14
C THR A 537 -12.84 14.87 -1.20
N GLY A 538 -13.39 14.84 -2.41
CA GLY A 538 -14.73 14.29 -2.70
C GLY A 538 -14.69 12.91 -3.36
N GLU A 539 -13.51 12.27 -3.40
CA GLU A 539 -13.23 11.11 -4.26
C GLU A 539 -13.40 9.79 -3.50
N ALA A 540 -14.64 9.30 -3.36
CA ALA A 540 -14.96 8.05 -2.65
C ALA A 540 -14.09 6.83 -3.06
N PRO A 541 -13.82 6.58 -4.36
CA PRO A 541 -12.92 5.49 -4.77
C PRO A 541 -11.52 5.59 -4.18
N TRP A 542 -10.97 6.81 -4.11
CA TRP A 542 -9.66 7.06 -3.51
C TRP A 542 -9.68 6.87 -2.00
N VAL A 543 -10.73 7.35 -1.33
CA VAL A 543 -10.90 7.12 0.11
C VAL A 543 -10.94 5.62 0.42
N ALA A 544 -11.63 4.82 -0.39
CA ALA A 544 -11.63 3.36 -0.26
C ALA A 544 -10.27 2.71 -0.56
N GLU A 545 -9.45 3.32 -1.41
CA GLU A 545 -8.09 2.85 -1.69
C GLU A 545 -7.17 3.10 -0.49
N ILE A 546 -7.16 4.31 0.06
CA ILE A 546 -6.32 4.62 1.22
C ILE A 546 -6.75 3.86 2.48
N ILE A 547 -8.05 3.57 2.65
CA ILE A 547 -8.53 2.71 3.74
C ILE A 547 -7.90 1.33 3.64
N ASP A 548 -7.99 0.69 2.47
CA ASP A 548 -7.44 -0.66 2.27
C ASP A 548 -5.92 -0.69 2.45
N GLN A 549 -5.22 0.35 2.01
CA GLN A 549 -3.75 0.39 2.01
C GLN A 549 -3.15 0.84 3.35
N TYR A 550 -3.74 1.85 4.02
CA TYR A 550 -3.07 2.61 5.07
C TYR A 550 -3.82 2.70 6.40
N ASP A 551 -5.07 2.25 6.51
CA ASP A 551 -5.88 2.41 7.74
C ASP A 551 -5.22 1.78 8.97
N TYR A 552 -4.59 0.61 8.80
CA TYR A 552 -3.82 0.04 9.90
C TYR A 552 -2.52 0.76 10.16
N LEU A 553 -1.78 1.15 9.12
CA LEU A 553 -0.52 1.82 9.32
C LEU A 553 -0.73 3.07 10.17
N ALA A 554 -1.82 3.79 9.89
CA ALA A 554 -2.31 4.90 10.68
C ALA A 554 -2.73 4.51 12.12
N HIS A 555 -3.46 3.40 12.33
CA HIS A 555 -3.73 2.92 13.70
C HIS A 555 -2.43 2.55 14.46
N ARG A 556 -1.47 1.90 13.79
CA ARG A 556 -0.21 1.45 14.41
C ARG A 556 0.67 2.63 14.80
N SER A 557 0.76 3.64 13.94
CA SER A 557 1.56 4.84 14.18
C SER A 557 0.83 5.91 14.98
N LYS A 558 -0.46 5.70 15.31
CA LYS A 558 -1.35 6.69 15.93
C LYS A 558 -1.60 7.94 15.07
N ALA A 559 -1.28 7.88 13.77
CA ALA A 559 -1.67 8.92 12.83
C ALA A 559 -3.19 8.96 12.68
N CYS A 560 -3.76 10.16 12.76
CA CYS A 560 -5.18 10.41 12.45
C CYS A 560 -5.25 10.97 11.04
N ILE A 561 -5.79 10.17 10.11
CA ILE A 561 -5.94 10.55 8.71
C ILE A 561 -7.41 10.84 8.45
N ILE A 562 -7.76 12.11 8.22
CA ILE A 562 -9.15 12.58 8.18
C ILE A 562 -9.40 13.27 6.83
N PRO A 563 -9.66 12.48 5.77
CA PRO A 563 -10.01 13.03 4.48
C PRO A 563 -11.47 13.54 4.52
N CYS A 564 -11.82 14.39 3.55
CA CYS A 564 -13.15 15.02 3.42
C CYS A 564 -13.47 16.06 4.53
N SER A 565 -12.48 16.83 4.97
CA SER A 565 -12.59 17.85 6.02
C SER A 565 -13.09 19.21 5.49
N GLY A 566 -14.12 19.21 4.63
CA GLY A 566 -14.71 20.43 4.05
C GLY A 566 -16.24 20.44 4.06
N TYR A 567 -16.85 21.46 3.44
CA TYR A 567 -18.31 21.56 3.31
C TYR A 567 -18.91 20.35 2.60
N ASP A 568 -18.16 19.75 1.68
CA ASP A 568 -18.65 18.61 0.94
C ASP A 568 -19.06 17.48 1.88
N SER A 569 -18.56 17.36 3.12
CA SER A 569 -18.90 16.23 4.01
C SER A 569 -19.11 16.56 5.49
N ILE A 570 -18.43 17.55 6.06
CA ILE A 570 -18.57 17.91 7.49
C ILE A 570 -20.02 18.24 7.88
N PRO A 571 -20.80 19.00 7.09
CA PRO A 571 -22.20 19.27 7.41
C PRO A 571 -23.07 18.02 7.54
N SER A 572 -22.94 17.07 6.61
CA SER A 572 -23.69 15.81 6.65
C SER A 572 -23.27 14.92 7.82
N ASP A 573 -21.95 14.79 8.04
CA ASP A 573 -21.37 13.96 9.11
C ASP A 573 -21.72 14.49 10.50
N ILE A 574 -21.54 15.80 10.74
CA ILE A 574 -21.80 16.43 12.04
C ILE A 574 -23.28 16.57 12.32
N ALA A 575 -24.12 16.92 11.34
CA ALA A 575 -25.57 17.03 11.59
C ALA A 575 -26.19 15.66 11.93
N ALA A 576 -25.79 14.58 11.23
CA ALA A 576 -26.20 13.22 11.56
C ALA A 576 -25.69 12.78 12.95
N TYR A 577 -24.42 13.09 13.27
CA TYR A 577 -23.84 12.82 14.58
C TYR A 577 -24.61 13.51 15.71
N LEU A 578 -24.95 14.78 15.56
CA LEU A 578 -25.68 15.55 16.58
C LEU A 578 -27.09 15.00 16.81
N GLY A 579 -27.81 14.61 15.75
CA GLY A 579 -29.12 13.97 15.85
C GLY A 579 -29.04 12.62 16.55
N LEU A 580 -28.07 11.79 16.15
CA LEU A 580 -27.82 10.48 16.75
C LEU A 580 -27.48 10.59 18.24
N ARG A 581 -26.52 11.45 18.60
CA ARG A 581 -26.10 11.70 19.99
C ARG A 581 -27.27 12.14 20.88
N ALA A 582 -28.15 13.01 20.37
CA ALA A 582 -29.32 13.46 21.11
C ALA A 582 -30.34 12.35 21.35
N LEU A 583 -30.52 11.44 20.38
CA LEU A 583 -31.36 10.26 20.57
C LEU A 583 -30.75 9.25 21.54
N GLU A 584 -29.45 8.98 21.45
CA GLU A 584 -28.77 8.07 22.36
C GLU A 584 -28.92 8.50 23.82
N LYS A 585 -28.85 9.82 24.07
CA LYS A 585 -29.10 10.39 25.41
C LYS A 585 -30.52 10.12 25.93
N GLN A 586 -31.51 10.01 25.05
CA GLN A 586 -32.91 9.73 25.39
C GLN A 586 -33.20 8.24 25.50
N LEU A 587 -32.58 7.41 24.66
CA LEU A 587 -32.78 5.96 24.61
C LEU A 587 -32.12 5.23 25.79
N GLY A 588 -31.03 5.76 26.35
CA GLY A 588 -30.29 5.09 27.41
C GLY A 588 -29.84 3.68 26.97
N GLU A 589 -30.22 2.65 27.73
CA GLU A 589 -29.89 1.24 27.39
C GLU A 589 -30.83 0.60 26.36
N THR A 590 -31.95 1.24 26.00
CA THR A 590 -32.87 0.67 25.00
C THR A 590 -32.23 0.68 23.62
N LYS A 591 -32.17 -0.49 22.98
CA LYS A 591 -31.58 -0.66 21.65
C LYS A 591 -32.67 -0.68 20.59
N PRO A 592 -32.91 0.40 19.84
CA PRO A 592 -33.85 0.37 18.74
C PRO A 592 -33.38 -0.62 17.67
N LEU A 593 -34.32 -1.31 17.02
CA LEU A 593 -34.01 -2.24 15.92
C LEU A 593 -33.46 -1.50 14.69
N HIS A 594 -33.91 -0.26 14.47
CA HIS A 594 -33.54 0.58 13.34
C HIS A 594 -33.41 2.04 13.73
N ILE A 595 -32.40 2.71 13.19
CA ILE A 595 -32.22 4.16 13.24
C ILE A 595 -32.17 4.69 11.81
N SER A 596 -32.98 5.70 11.51
CA SER A 596 -32.94 6.40 10.22
C SER A 596 -32.50 7.84 10.42
N SER A 597 -31.73 8.39 9.49
CA SER A 597 -31.26 9.77 9.56
C SER A 597 -31.31 10.42 8.18
N THR A 598 -31.98 11.56 8.06
CA THR A 598 -32.14 12.24 6.78
C THR A 598 -31.73 13.70 6.90
N THR A 599 -30.82 14.16 6.04
CA THR A 599 -30.35 15.56 6.02
C THR A 599 -30.88 16.35 4.83
N ALA A 600 -31.51 17.49 5.11
CA ALA A 600 -31.96 18.45 4.11
C ALA A 600 -30.97 19.63 4.01
N HIS A 601 -30.43 19.87 2.82
CA HIS A 601 -29.47 20.95 2.56
C HIS A 601 -30.12 22.14 1.86
N VAL A 602 -29.89 23.32 2.41
CA VAL A 602 -30.14 24.63 1.77
C VAL A 602 -28.80 25.33 1.67
N PHE A 603 -28.45 25.86 0.51
CA PHE A 603 -27.23 26.66 0.38
C PHE A 603 -27.39 27.76 -0.66
N LYS A 604 -26.62 28.83 -0.47
CA LYS A 604 -26.41 29.93 -1.41
C LYS A 604 -24.90 30.07 -1.57
N GLY A 605 -24.40 29.58 -2.70
CA GLY A 605 -22.97 29.49 -3.03
C GLY A 605 -22.78 28.79 -4.37
N GLY A 606 -21.58 28.89 -4.95
CA GLY A 606 -21.23 28.24 -6.21
C GLY A 606 -20.61 26.86 -6.00
N VAL A 607 -20.57 26.03 -7.05
CA VAL A 607 -19.73 24.82 -7.08
C VAL A 607 -18.28 25.24 -7.19
N SER A 608 -17.39 24.69 -6.34
CA SER A 608 -15.97 25.05 -6.39
C SER A 608 -15.28 24.47 -7.64
N GLY A 609 -14.22 25.11 -8.12
CA GLY A 609 -13.42 24.59 -9.24
C GLY A 609 -12.74 23.25 -8.89
N GLY A 610 -12.38 23.05 -7.62
CA GLY A 610 -11.87 21.76 -7.12
C GLY A 610 -12.93 20.67 -7.20
N THR A 611 -14.15 20.96 -6.71
CA THR A 611 -15.30 20.07 -6.76
C THR A 611 -15.65 19.68 -8.21
N ALA A 612 -15.65 20.64 -9.13
CA ALA A 612 -15.86 20.39 -10.56
C ALA A 612 -14.76 19.49 -11.13
N SER A 613 -13.49 19.74 -10.80
CA SER A 613 -12.35 18.92 -11.24
C SER A 613 -12.49 17.47 -10.77
N THR A 614 -12.80 17.26 -9.49
CA THR A 614 -13.04 15.92 -8.90
C THR A 614 -14.16 15.18 -9.64
N LEU A 615 -15.27 15.86 -9.96
CA LEU A 615 -16.36 15.27 -10.72
C LEU A 615 -15.90 14.78 -12.11
N PHE A 616 -15.07 15.55 -12.81
CA PHE A 616 -14.54 15.15 -14.11
C PHE A 616 -13.50 14.03 -14.01
N SER A 617 -12.56 14.11 -13.06
CA SER A 617 -11.56 13.07 -12.81
C SER A 617 -12.21 11.73 -12.46
N ALA A 618 -13.37 11.72 -11.77
CA ALA A 618 -14.13 10.50 -11.53
C ALA A 618 -14.57 9.76 -12.82
N PHE A 619 -14.80 10.50 -13.92
CA PHE A 619 -15.16 9.90 -15.21
C PHE A 619 -13.97 9.64 -16.14
N GLU A 620 -12.86 10.37 -15.96
CA GLU A 620 -11.72 10.36 -16.88
C GLU A 620 -10.52 9.58 -16.34
N GLU A 621 -10.22 9.73 -15.05
CA GLU A 621 -9.02 9.16 -14.40
C GLU A 621 -9.34 7.88 -13.62
N VAL A 622 -10.55 7.74 -13.04
CA VAL A 622 -10.90 6.56 -12.25
C VAL A 622 -11.29 5.38 -13.16
N PRO A 623 -10.62 4.21 -13.04
CA PRO A 623 -10.96 3.01 -13.80
C PRO A 623 -12.42 2.62 -13.59
N LYS A 624 -13.13 2.20 -14.66
CA LYS A 624 -14.58 1.86 -14.59
C LYS A 624 -14.90 0.87 -13.47
N ALA A 625 -14.05 -0.14 -13.26
CA ALA A 625 -14.21 -1.14 -12.20
C ALA A 625 -14.13 -0.56 -10.78
N GLN A 626 -13.47 0.59 -10.60
CA GLN A 626 -13.27 1.23 -9.29
C GLN A 626 -14.24 2.39 -9.04
N ARG A 627 -15.00 2.87 -10.03
CA ARG A 627 -15.90 4.03 -9.87
C ARG A 627 -17.00 3.85 -8.82
N ARG A 628 -17.42 2.61 -8.58
CA ARG A 628 -18.39 2.27 -7.53
C ARG A 628 -17.72 1.92 -6.20
N ARG A 629 -16.40 1.85 -6.16
CA ARG A 629 -15.66 1.59 -4.93
C ARG A 629 -15.88 2.76 -3.98
N GLY A 630 -16.17 2.48 -2.72
CA GLY A 630 -16.49 3.51 -1.73
C GLY A 630 -17.89 4.12 -1.86
N SER A 631 -18.77 3.68 -2.78
CA SER A 631 -20.17 4.11 -2.77
C SER A 631 -21.00 3.27 -1.80
N GLY A 632 -22.17 3.77 -1.39
CA GLY A 632 -23.08 3.00 -0.54
C GLY A 632 -22.48 2.76 0.85
N TRP A 633 -22.21 1.50 1.17
CA TRP A 633 -21.50 1.05 2.37
C TRP A 633 -20.01 0.75 2.13
N GLY A 634 -19.49 1.01 0.92
CA GLY A 634 -18.13 0.62 0.53
C GLY A 634 -16.99 1.32 1.26
N LEU A 635 -17.27 2.38 2.04
CA LEU A 635 -16.31 2.97 2.98
C LEU A 635 -16.49 2.47 4.41
N SER A 636 -17.58 1.77 4.71
CA SER A 636 -17.90 1.35 6.07
C SER A 636 -17.12 0.09 6.45
N PRO A 637 -16.58 -0.01 7.68
CA PRO A 637 -15.99 -1.26 8.16
C PRO A 637 -17.04 -2.35 8.47
N ILE A 638 -18.33 -2.07 8.28
CA ILE A 638 -19.43 -3.02 8.48
C ILE A 638 -20.28 -3.14 7.21
N SER A 639 -20.93 -4.29 7.04
CA SER A 639 -21.77 -4.60 5.88
C SER A 639 -23.05 -3.77 5.82
N ALA A 640 -23.58 -3.63 4.61
CA ALA A 640 -24.89 -3.01 4.41
C ALA A 640 -26.00 -3.83 5.08
N PRO A 641 -27.03 -3.18 5.65
CA PRO A 641 -28.18 -3.88 6.23
C PRO A 641 -28.99 -4.59 5.13
N PRO A 642 -29.70 -5.69 5.46
CA PRO A 642 -30.59 -6.37 4.53
C PRO A 642 -31.61 -5.40 3.91
N GLY A 643 -31.87 -5.53 2.60
CA GLY A 643 -32.82 -4.68 1.88
C GLY A 643 -32.30 -3.30 1.47
N PHE A 644 -31.01 -3.00 1.68
CA PHE A 644 -30.40 -1.76 1.20
C PHE A 644 -30.50 -1.62 -0.33
N SER A 645 -31.01 -0.47 -0.78
CA SER A 645 -31.00 -0.07 -2.19
C SER A 645 -29.97 1.03 -2.42
N ALA A 646 -29.13 0.86 -3.45
CA ALA A 646 -28.19 1.87 -3.89
C ALA A 646 -28.80 2.87 -4.90
N LEU A 647 -30.08 2.70 -5.27
CA LEU A 647 -30.75 3.57 -6.23
C LEU A 647 -31.24 4.86 -5.54
N PRO A 648 -30.97 6.04 -6.13
CA PRO A 648 -31.43 7.29 -5.57
C PRO A 648 -32.96 7.43 -5.70
N GLY A 649 -33.58 8.03 -4.69
CA GLY A 649 -34.96 8.48 -4.75
C GLY A 649 -35.12 9.70 -5.67
N LEU A 650 -36.34 9.90 -6.17
CA LEU A 650 -36.69 11.10 -6.95
C LEU A 650 -37.27 12.22 -6.08
N LEU A 651 -37.80 11.89 -4.91
CA LEU A 651 -38.41 12.84 -3.98
C LEU A 651 -38.03 12.47 -2.55
N TYR A 652 -37.67 13.49 -1.78
CA TYR A 652 -37.28 13.36 -0.38
C TYR A 652 -38.04 14.36 0.48
N SER A 653 -38.20 14.06 1.77
CA SER A 653 -38.87 14.95 2.71
C SER A 653 -38.41 14.78 4.16
N LEU A 654 -38.64 15.81 4.98
CA LEU A 654 -38.55 15.77 6.44
C LEU A 654 -39.94 16.04 7.04
N PRO A 655 -40.79 15.00 7.20
CA PRO A 655 -42.19 15.17 7.63
C PRO A 655 -42.34 15.64 9.07
N ARG A 656 -41.35 15.37 9.94
CA ARG A 656 -41.38 15.81 11.36
C ARG A 656 -41.00 17.28 11.56
N VAL A 657 -40.56 17.98 10.52
CA VAL A 657 -40.37 19.44 10.54
C VAL A 657 -41.65 20.12 10.05
N LYS A 658 -42.07 21.23 10.70
CA LYS A 658 -43.28 21.98 10.33
C LYS A 658 -42.94 23.38 9.81
N PRO A 659 -43.38 23.77 8.60
CA PRO A 659 -43.98 22.91 7.57
C PRO A 659 -42.98 21.84 7.06
N THR A 660 -43.50 20.76 6.47
CA THR A 660 -42.67 19.67 5.92
C THR A 660 -41.68 20.23 4.90
N ILE A 661 -40.41 19.91 5.07
CA ILE A 661 -39.35 20.25 4.11
C ILE A 661 -39.37 19.20 3.00
N TRP A 662 -39.42 19.65 1.74
CA TRP A 662 -39.37 18.80 0.55
C TRP A 662 -38.11 19.11 -0.26
N GLY A 663 -37.65 18.13 -1.03
CA GLY A 663 -36.55 18.37 -1.95
C GLY A 663 -36.23 17.21 -2.89
N GLY A 664 -35.16 17.41 -3.66
CA GLY A 664 -34.70 16.48 -4.69
C GLY A 664 -33.28 16.00 -4.45
N TYR A 665 -32.83 15.11 -5.32
CA TYR A 665 -31.51 14.47 -5.27
C TYR A 665 -30.41 15.52 -5.17
N PHE A 666 -29.56 15.38 -4.16
CA PHE A 666 -28.40 16.23 -3.97
C PHE A 666 -27.19 15.65 -4.70
N PHE A 667 -26.47 16.47 -5.45
CA PHE A 667 -25.37 15.99 -6.30
C PHE A 667 -24.22 15.35 -5.51
N MET A 668 -24.05 15.69 -4.22
CA MET A 668 -23.07 15.09 -3.31
C MET A 668 -23.55 13.86 -2.54
N ASN A 669 -24.80 13.43 -2.73
CA ASN A 669 -25.38 12.33 -1.96
C ASN A 669 -24.51 11.04 -1.98
N ASN A 670 -23.90 10.72 -3.13
CA ASN A 670 -23.06 9.53 -3.26
C ASN A 670 -21.85 9.50 -2.31
N ILE A 671 -21.14 10.63 -2.16
CA ILE A 671 -19.95 10.70 -1.29
C ILE A 671 -20.38 10.82 0.18
N ASN A 672 -21.39 11.65 0.46
CA ASN A 672 -21.80 11.94 1.83
C ASN A 672 -22.47 10.78 2.52
N THR A 673 -23.35 10.06 1.81
CA THR A 673 -23.97 8.88 2.38
C THR A 673 -22.94 7.81 2.72
N ALA A 674 -21.89 7.63 1.90
CA ALA A 674 -20.79 6.72 2.21
C ALA A 674 -19.98 7.16 3.43
N ILE A 675 -19.75 8.47 3.59
CA ILE A 675 -19.05 9.04 4.74
C ILE A 675 -19.83 8.84 6.03
N VAL A 676 -21.12 9.20 6.06
CA VAL A 676 -21.96 9.07 7.25
C VAL A 676 -22.12 7.59 7.64
N ARG A 677 -22.26 6.69 6.66
CA ARG A 677 -22.30 5.23 6.90
C ARG A 677 -20.96 4.68 7.40
N ARG A 678 -19.82 5.27 7.00
CA ARG A 678 -18.51 4.95 7.59
C ARG A 678 -18.45 5.44 9.03
N SER A 679 -18.89 6.65 9.34
CA SER A 679 -18.92 7.18 10.71
C SER A 679 -19.74 6.28 11.63
N TRP A 680 -20.92 5.85 11.16
CA TRP A 680 -21.73 4.83 11.83
C TRP A 680 -20.94 3.52 12.03
N GLY A 681 -20.36 2.98 10.96
CA GLY A 681 -19.62 1.71 11.04
C GLY A 681 -18.43 1.76 11.99
N LEU A 682 -17.68 2.86 12.01
CA LEU A 682 -16.54 3.05 12.93
C LEU A 682 -17.00 3.10 14.39
N ARG A 683 -18.11 3.78 14.69
CA ARG A 683 -18.66 3.88 16.06
C ARG A 683 -19.16 2.54 16.58
N TYR A 684 -19.87 1.77 15.76
CA TYR A 684 -20.55 0.55 16.22
C TYR A 684 -19.89 -0.76 15.78
N ARG A 685 -18.66 -0.72 15.22
CA ARG A 685 -17.90 -1.93 14.81
C ARG A 685 -17.70 -2.93 15.95
N HIS A 686 -17.59 -2.45 17.19
CA HIS A 686 -17.38 -3.26 18.39
C HIS A 686 -18.63 -4.03 18.82
N ILE A 687 -19.83 -3.62 18.38
CA ILE A 687 -21.08 -4.33 18.67
C ILE A 687 -21.24 -5.50 17.70
N PRO A 688 -21.48 -6.74 18.17
CA PRO A 688 -21.76 -7.89 17.28
C PRO A 688 -22.94 -7.62 16.35
N GLU A 689 -22.87 -8.12 15.12
CA GLU A 689 -23.88 -7.86 14.07
C GLU A 689 -25.30 -8.22 14.51
N SER A 690 -25.49 -9.34 15.22
CA SER A 690 -26.80 -9.78 15.74
C SER A 690 -27.43 -8.85 16.79
N LYS A 691 -26.64 -7.94 17.38
CA LYS A 691 -27.07 -7.00 18.42
C LYS A 691 -26.98 -5.54 17.97
N ARG A 692 -26.48 -5.27 16.77
CA ARG A 692 -26.24 -3.92 16.27
C ARG A 692 -27.54 -3.38 15.64
N PRO A 693 -27.97 -2.15 16.00
CA PRO A 693 -29.07 -1.49 15.29
C PRO A 693 -28.76 -1.39 13.79
N THR A 694 -29.78 -1.59 12.96
CA THR A 694 -29.66 -1.26 11.54
C THR A 694 -29.71 0.26 11.36
N TYR A 695 -29.01 0.78 10.36
CA TYR A 695 -28.93 2.22 10.11
C TYR A 695 -29.22 2.56 8.66
N SER A 696 -30.03 3.59 8.45
CA SER A 696 -30.23 4.20 7.14
C SER A 696 -29.86 5.68 7.19
N TYR A 697 -29.17 6.15 6.15
CA TYR A 697 -28.87 7.57 5.98
C TYR A 697 -29.14 7.99 4.55
N ASP A 698 -29.85 9.11 4.41
CA ASP A 698 -30.13 9.78 3.15
C ASP A 698 -29.96 11.29 3.28
N GLU A 699 -29.81 11.96 2.13
CA GLU A 699 -29.76 13.42 2.10
C GLU A 699 -30.26 13.98 0.78
N PHE A 700 -30.74 15.22 0.84
CA PHE A 700 -31.37 15.87 -0.30
C PHE A 700 -31.21 17.39 -0.26
N GLN A 701 -31.35 18.02 -1.42
CA GLN A 701 -31.36 19.47 -1.54
C GLN A 701 -32.78 19.99 -1.48
N THR A 702 -33.04 20.96 -0.61
CA THR A 702 -34.37 21.54 -0.46
C THR A 702 -34.74 22.38 -1.66
N ILE A 703 -35.98 22.27 -2.11
CA ILE A 703 -36.57 23.17 -3.09
C ILE A 703 -38.07 23.31 -2.79
N GLY A 704 -38.67 24.45 -3.10
CA GLY A 704 -40.00 24.87 -2.63
C GLY A 704 -41.20 24.06 -3.14
N GLY A 705 -41.24 22.75 -2.90
CA GLY A 705 -42.34 21.84 -3.14
C GLY A 705 -41.93 20.49 -3.74
N PRO A 706 -42.79 19.45 -3.64
CA PRO A 706 -42.46 18.10 -4.09
C PRO A 706 -42.25 17.98 -5.61
N LEU A 707 -43.07 18.65 -6.42
CA LEU A 707 -42.93 18.64 -7.88
C LEU A 707 -41.59 19.24 -8.34
N LYS A 708 -41.16 20.32 -7.69
CA LYS A 708 -39.84 20.93 -7.95
C LYS A 708 -38.70 20.01 -7.52
N GLY A 709 -38.90 19.25 -6.43
CA GLY A 709 -37.96 18.23 -5.98
C GLY A 709 -37.74 17.14 -7.02
N ILE A 710 -38.84 16.56 -7.55
CA ILE A 710 -38.77 15.55 -8.62
C ILE A 710 -38.06 16.09 -9.85
N LEU A 711 -38.43 17.29 -10.30
CA LEU A 711 -37.81 17.93 -11.46
C LEU A 711 -36.30 18.14 -11.25
N LEU A 712 -35.89 18.62 -10.07
CA LEU A 712 -34.48 18.78 -9.72
C LEU A 712 -33.74 17.44 -9.78
N SER A 713 -34.30 16.38 -9.18
CA SER A 713 -33.71 15.04 -9.20
C SER A 713 -33.48 14.54 -10.61
N VAL A 714 -34.50 14.66 -11.48
CA VAL A 714 -34.42 14.27 -12.89
C VAL A 714 -33.30 15.06 -13.58
N VAL A 715 -33.30 16.40 -13.48
CA VAL A 715 -32.27 17.23 -14.13
C VAL A 715 -30.86 16.87 -13.66
N VAL A 716 -30.63 16.70 -12.36
CA VAL A 716 -29.32 16.36 -11.81
C VAL A 716 -28.87 14.97 -12.26
N LEU A 717 -29.74 13.96 -12.14
CA LEU A 717 -29.40 12.58 -12.53
C LEU A 717 -29.14 12.47 -14.04
N PHE A 718 -29.97 13.08 -14.88
CA PHE A 718 -29.74 13.13 -16.33
C PHE A 718 -28.47 13.89 -16.69
N SER A 719 -28.12 14.96 -15.96
CA SER A 719 -26.86 15.69 -16.18
C SER A 719 -25.65 14.81 -15.85
N VAL A 720 -25.68 14.07 -14.73
CA VAL A 720 -24.61 13.14 -14.34
C VAL A 720 -24.47 12.01 -15.36
N VAL A 721 -25.58 11.41 -15.79
CA VAL A 721 -25.59 10.36 -16.84
C VAL A 721 -25.06 10.93 -18.16
N GLY A 722 -25.55 12.09 -18.59
CA GLY A 722 -25.11 12.77 -19.80
C GLY A 722 -23.61 13.06 -19.79
N MET A 723 -23.07 13.56 -18.69
CA MET A 723 -21.62 13.74 -18.53
C MET A 723 -20.87 12.41 -18.59
N ALA A 724 -21.43 11.32 -18.07
CA ALA A 724 -20.81 10.00 -18.09
C ALA A 724 -20.75 9.39 -19.51
N VAL A 725 -21.81 9.52 -20.30
CA VAL A 725 -21.97 8.78 -21.57
C VAL A 725 -21.79 9.62 -22.84
N TYR A 726 -21.88 10.95 -22.76
CA TYR A 726 -21.86 11.82 -23.95
C TYR A 726 -20.71 12.85 -23.89
N PRO A 727 -19.55 12.57 -24.52
CA PRO A 727 -18.37 13.44 -24.46
C PRO A 727 -18.59 14.89 -24.91
N PRO A 728 -19.38 15.22 -25.96
CA PRO A 728 -19.66 16.61 -26.32
C PRO A 728 -20.36 17.39 -25.20
N PHE A 729 -21.31 16.77 -24.50
CA PHE A 729 -21.96 17.40 -23.35
C PHE A 729 -20.99 17.56 -22.18
N ARG A 730 -20.13 16.58 -21.90
CA ARG A 730 -19.06 16.73 -20.90
C ARG A 730 -18.11 17.89 -21.25
N TRP A 731 -17.68 17.99 -22.50
CA TRP A 731 -16.84 19.08 -23.00
C TRP A 731 -17.52 20.44 -22.81
N PHE A 732 -18.82 20.54 -23.12
CA PHE A 732 -19.61 21.74 -22.91
C PHE A 732 -19.70 22.09 -21.42
N MET A 733 -20.01 21.12 -20.55
CA MET A 733 -20.06 21.29 -19.10
C MET A 733 -18.73 21.80 -18.53
N LYS A 734 -17.59 21.27 -19.00
CA LYS A 734 -16.25 21.76 -18.61
C LYS A 734 -16.01 23.23 -18.93
N ARG A 735 -16.66 23.77 -19.95
CA ARG A 735 -16.49 25.17 -20.39
C ARG A 735 -17.30 26.15 -19.55
N ILE A 736 -18.41 25.69 -18.95
CA ILE A 736 -19.31 26.53 -18.14
C ILE A 736 -19.05 26.40 -16.63
N MET A 737 -18.45 25.30 -16.18
CA MET A 737 -18.10 25.10 -14.77
C MET A 737 -16.79 25.82 -14.40
N PRO A 738 -16.62 26.28 -13.15
CA PRO A 738 -15.39 26.93 -12.71
C PRO A 738 -14.16 26.04 -12.88
N LYS A 739 -13.03 26.64 -13.28
CA LYS A 739 -11.77 25.89 -13.39
C LYS A 739 -11.06 25.79 -12.04
N SER A 740 -10.22 24.77 -11.90
CA SER A 740 -9.35 24.65 -10.73
C SER A 740 -8.43 25.87 -10.61
N GLY A 741 -8.40 26.50 -9.43
CA GLY A 741 -7.67 27.73 -9.17
C GLY A 741 -8.44 29.03 -9.41
N GLU A 742 -9.66 28.97 -9.97
CA GLU A 742 -10.59 30.10 -10.02
C GLU A 742 -11.51 30.08 -8.79
N GLY A 743 -11.95 31.26 -8.36
CA GLY A 743 -12.89 31.41 -7.25
C GLY A 743 -13.68 32.71 -7.33
N PRO A 744 -14.74 32.85 -6.53
CA PRO A 744 -15.59 34.04 -6.55
C PRO A 744 -14.81 35.30 -6.09
N ALA A 745 -15.31 36.48 -6.45
CA ALA A 745 -14.77 37.73 -5.91
C ALA A 745 -14.95 37.79 -4.38
N PRO A 746 -14.07 38.49 -3.63
CA PRO A 746 -14.13 38.53 -2.16
C PRO A 746 -15.49 38.94 -1.59
N ASP A 747 -16.19 39.88 -2.23
CA ASP A 747 -17.52 40.35 -1.79
C ASP A 747 -18.61 39.27 -1.88
N LYS A 748 -18.42 38.25 -2.72
CA LYS A 748 -19.34 37.11 -2.84
C LYS A 748 -19.06 36.03 -1.79
N LEU A 749 -17.84 35.96 -1.25
CA LEU A 749 -17.48 34.98 -0.21
C LEU A 749 -18.27 35.22 1.08
N ASP A 750 -18.56 36.46 1.45
CA ASP A 750 -19.33 36.78 2.67
C ASP A 750 -20.85 36.80 2.47
N LYS A 751 -21.34 36.78 1.22
CA LYS A 751 -22.79 36.77 0.91
C LYS A 751 -23.39 35.36 0.82
N GLY A 752 -22.56 34.34 0.92
CA GLY A 752 -22.97 32.94 0.91
C GLY A 752 -23.57 32.50 2.23
N ARG A 753 -24.26 31.35 2.23
CA ARG A 753 -24.74 30.71 3.46
C ARG A 753 -25.10 29.26 3.20
N PHE A 754 -25.11 28.42 4.24
CA PHE A 754 -25.76 27.11 4.18
C PHE A 754 -26.53 26.79 5.45
N LYS A 755 -27.46 25.84 5.33
CA LYS A 755 -28.21 25.21 6.41
C LYS A 755 -28.39 23.73 6.10
N ALA A 756 -27.85 22.86 6.94
CA ALA A 756 -28.14 21.44 6.98
C ALA A 756 -29.13 21.17 8.12
N THR A 757 -30.31 20.64 7.81
CA THR A 757 -31.30 20.21 8.80
C THR A 757 -31.38 18.70 8.76
N ASN A 758 -30.88 18.04 9.79
CA ASN A 758 -30.96 16.60 9.96
C ASN A 758 -32.14 16.23 10.87
N VAL A 759 -32.88 15.19 10.51
CA VAL A 759 -33.79 14.50 11.42
C VAL A 759 -33.33 13.07 11.53
N THR A 760 -32.99 12.65 12.75
CA THR A 760 -32.69 11.26 13.08
C THR A 760 -33.88 10.68 13.85
N GLU A 761 -34.30 9.45 13.54
CA GLU A 761 -35.44 8.77 14.14
C GLU A 761 -35.05 7.38 14.65
N ALA A 762 -35.60 7.00 15.80
CA ALA A 762 -35.44 5.69 16.41
C ALA A 762 -36.77 5.26 17.03
N GLY A 763 -37.57 4.50 16.28
CA GLY A 763 -38.96 4.20 16.62
C GLY A 763 -39.80 5.47 16.74
N ASN A 764 -40.33 5.73 17.92
CA ASN A 764 -41.19 6.90 18.17
C ASN A 764 -40.39 8.18 18.47
N LEU A 765 -39.13 8.05 18.88
CA LEU A 765 -38.28 9.19 19.18
C LEU A 765 -37.68 9.77 17.90
N ALA A 766 -37.57 11.10 17.84
CA ALA A 766 -36.80 11.78 16.81
C ALA A 766 -36.02 12.96 17.38
N ALA A 767 -34.88 13.26 16.79
CA ALA A 767 -34.09 14.43 17.10
C ALA A 767 -33.83 15.22 15.81
N LYS A 768 -34.02 16.53 15.90
CA LYS A 768 -33.70 17.49 14.84
C LYS A 768 -32.39 18.18 15.20
N ALA A 769 -31.41 18.06 14.33
CA ALA A 769 -30.16 18.82 14.41
C ALA A 769 -30.08 19.82 13.25
N ILE A 770 -29.68 21.04 13.54
CA ILE A 770 -29.47 22.09 12.54
C ILE A 770 -28.02 22.52 12.62
N PHE A 771 -27.37 22.61 11.48
CA PHE A 771 -26.03 23.16 11.30
C PHE A 771 -26.08 24.26 10.23
N GLU A 772 -25.83 25.49 10.62
CA GLU A 772 -25.83 26.67 9.77
C GLU A 772 -24.42 27.27 9.65
N GLY A 773 -24.13 27.83 8.48
CA GLY A 773 -22.90 28.56 8.20
C GLY A 773 -23.16 29.88 7.48
N ASP A 774 -22.47 30.93 7.91
CA ASP A 774 -22.56 32.30 7.38
C ASP A 774 -21.32 32.65 6.53
N GLY A 775 -21.46 32.50 5.22
CA GLY A 775 -20.38 32.60 4.24
C GLY A 775 -20.50 31.57 3.12
N ASP A 776 -19.68 31.70 2.09
CA ASP A 776 -19.65 30.77 0.97
C ASP A 776 -19.23 29.36 1.43
N PRO A 777 -20.07 28.33 1.19
CA PRO A 777 -19.80 26.97 1.63
C PRO A 777 -18.61 26.34 0.89
N GLY A 778 -18.47 26.58 -0.41
CA GLY A 778 -17.47 25.91 -1.26
C GLY A 778 -16.04 26.37 -1.03
N TYR A 779 -15.85 27.58 -0.49
CA TYR A 779 -14.54 28.20 -0.33
C TYR A 779 -14.28 28.70 1.09
N ARG A 780 -14.96 29.77 1.53
CA ARG A 780 -14.66 30.45 2.81
C ARG A 780 -14.90 29.51 3.99
N LEU A 781 -16.11 28.95 4.11
CA LEU A 781 -16.46 28.08 5.22
C LEU A 781 -15.71 26.75 5.17
N THR A 782 -15.45 26.22 3.97
CA THR A 782 -14.58 25.04 3.79
C THR A 782 -13.16 25.29 4.30
N SER A 783 -12.60 26.47 4.05
CA SER A 783 -11.25 26.83 4.53
C SER A 783 -11.18 26.91 6.05
N ILE A 784 -12.23 27.41 6.70
CA ILE A 784 -12.33 27.42 8.16
C ILE A 784 -12.42 25.98 8.68
N MET A 785 -13.33 25.16 8.13
CA MET A 785 -13.54 23.78 8.58
C MET A 785 -12.27 22.91 8.55
N ILE A 786 -11.49 22.99 7.46
CA ILE A 786 -10.26 22.19 7.35
C ILE A 786 -9.16 22.69 8.31
N VAL A 787 -9.05 24.00 8.51
CA VAL A 787 -8.08 24.57 9.45
C VAL A 787 -8.43 24.20 10.88
N GLU A 788 -9.70 24.36 11.29
CA GLU A 788 -10.13 23.96 12.63
C GLU A 788 -9.93 22.46 12.86
N SER A 789 -10.18 21.63 11.85
CA SER A 789 -9.89 20.19 11.90
C SER A 789 -8.39 19.93 12.13
N ALA A 790 -7.51 20.64 11.41
CA ALA A 790 -6.07 20.51 11.57
C ALA A 790 -5.56 20.99 12.94
N LEU A 791 -6.14 22.06 13.48
CA LEU A 791 -5.78 22.60 14.79
C LEU A 791 -6.16 21.64 15.93
N LEU A 792 -7.33 20.99 15.84
CA LEU A 792 -7.74 19.97 16.81
C LEU A 792 -6.75 18.80 16.87
N LEU A 793 -6.12 18.44 15.74
CA LEU A 793 -5.15 17.36 15.68
C LEU A 793 -3.82 17.66 16.39
N LEU A 794 -3.54 18.90 16.75
CA LEU A 794 -2.31 19.26 17.46
C LEU A 794 -2.34 18.84 18.94
N ASP A 795 -3.53 18.66 19.52
CA ASP A 795 -3.69 18.29 20.93
C ASP A 795 -4.53 17.02 21.05
N PRO A 796 -3.95 15.91 21.55
CA PRO A 796 -4.66 14.65 21.76
C PRO A 796 -5.92 14.75 22.63
N GLU A 797 -6.04 15.75 23.51
CA GLU A 797 -7.23 15.96 24.34
C GLU A 797 -8.46 16.41 23.53
N ASN A 798 -8.25 16.93 22.33
CA ASN A 798 -9.33 17.27 21.40
C ASN A 798 -9.88 16.06 20.63
N LEU A 799 -9.23 14.90 20.75
CA LEU A 799 -9.64 13.68 20.06
C LEU A 799 -10.60 12.85 20.90
N SER A 800 -11.58 12.23 20.23
CA SER A 800 -12.39 11.18 20.84
C SER A 800 -11.54 9.94 21.18
N GLU A 801 -12.07 9.01 21.96
CA GLU A 801 -11.38 7.74 22.25
C GLU A 801 -11.02 6.96 20.97
N ILE A 802 -11.90 6.95 19.97
CA ILE A 802 -11.60 6.35 18.66
C ILE A 802 -10.54 7.18 17.92
N GLY A 803 -10.58 8.52 18.06
CA GLY A 803 -9.56 9.42 17.52
C GLY A 803 -8.16 9.09 18.04
N LYS A 804 -8.02 8.85 19.35
CA LYS A 804 -6.75 8.50 20.01
C LYS A 804 -6.20 7.14 19.56
N GLU A 805 -7.02 6.27 18.96
CA GLU A 805 -6.55 5.00 18.40
C GLU A 805 -5.74 5.19 17.09
N GLY A 806 -5.89 6.32 16.40
CA GLY A 806 -5.39 6.55 15.04
C GLY A 806 -6.27 5.89 13.97
N GLY A 807 -5.84 5.93 12.71
CA GLY A 807 -6.55 5.32 11.58
C GLY A 807 -7.10 6.32 10.57
N ILE A 808 -7.84 5.82 9.57
CA ILE A 808 -8.51 6.67 8.57
C ILE A 808 -9.93 6.97 9.03
N LEU A 809 -10.09 8.08 9.73
CA LEU A 809 -11.32 8.42 10.45
C LEU A 809 -12.17 9.43 9.68
N ARG A 810 -13.36 9.73 10.21
CA ARG A 810 -14.25 10.81 9.75
C ARG A 810 -14.30 11.91 10.82
N PRO A 811 -14.56 13.18 10.46
CA PRO A 811 -14.56 14.29 11.41
C PRO A 811 -15.41 14.04 12.66
N SER A 812 -16.65 13.54 12.51
CA SER A 812 -17.51 13.27 13.66
C SER A 812 -16.96 12.17 14.57
N VAL A 813 -16.24 11.19 14.01
CA VAL A 813 -15.63 10.09 14.77
C VAL A 813 -14.34 10.55 15.45
N ALA A 814 -13.52 11.33 14.77
CA ALA A 814 -12.23 11.78 15.28
C ALA A 814 -12.37 12.81 16.40
N TYR A 815 -13.27 13.80 16.23
CA TYR A 815 -13.35 14.96 17.13
C TYR A 815 -14.63 15.00 17.96
N GLY A 816 -15.75 14.51 17.41
CA GLY A 816 -17.07 14.65 18.02
C GLY A 816 -17.40 16.10 18.36
N ASP A 817 -17.64 16.37 19.64
CA ASP A 817 -18.09 17.67 20.15
C ASP A 817 -17.02 18.76 20.10
N ALA A 818 -15.75 18.37 20.09
CA ALA A 818 -14.64 19.32 20.00
C ALA A 818 -14.73 20.15 18.71
N LEU A 819 -15.04 19.50 17.57
CA LEU A 819 -15.22 20.19 16.29
C LEU A 819 -16.42 21.14 16.29
N VAL A 820 -17.53 20.73 16.91
CA VAL A 820 -18.73 21.59 17.04
C VAL A 820 -18.37 22.86 17.80
N LYS A 821 -17.71 22.72 18.95
CA LYS A 821 -17.33 23.84 19.82
C LYS A 821 -16.39 24.83 19.11
N VAL A 822 -15.33 24.36 18.47
CA VAL A 822 -14.39 25.28 17.79
C VAL A 822 -15.05 25.99 16.61
N LEU A 823 -15.88 25.30 15.83
CA LEU A 823 -16.62 25.95 14.74
C LEU A 823 -17.57 27.02 15.26
N GLU A 824 -18.29 26.78 16.36
CA GLU A 824 -19.13 27.83 16.99
C GLU A 824 -18.32 29.05 17.43
N THR A 825 -17.12 28.85 17.99
CA THR A 825 -16.28 29.97 18.46
C THR A 825 -15.80 30.90 17.36
N THR A 826 -15.78 30.45 16.11
CA THR A 826 -15.47 31.30 14.95
C THR A 826 -16.52 32.38 14.69
N GLY A 827 -17.73 32.23 15.26
CA GLY A 827 -18.88 33.10 15.01
C GLY A 827 -19.53 32.93 13.63
N ARG A 828 -18.96 32.09 12.75
CA ARG A 828 -19.47 31.81 11.39
C ARG A 828 -20.40 30.60 11.32
N PHE A 829 -20.45 29.79 12.37
CA PHE A 829 -21.26 28.57 12.43
C PHE A 829 -22.21 28.58 13.62
N LYS A 830 -23.38 27.97 13.44
CA LYS A 830 -24.39 27.79 14.50
C LYS A 830 -24.92 26.37 14.48
N PHE A 831 -25.07 25.78 15.66
CA PHE A 831 -25.66 24.47 15.83
C PHE A 831 -26.86 24.56 16.78
N SER A 832 -27.90 23.77 16.49
CA SER A 832 -29.00 23.57 17.45
C SER A 832 -29.50 22.14 17.35
N VAL A 833 -29.90 21.59 18.50
CA VAL A 833 -30.44 20.23 18.58
C VAL A 833 -31.68 20.24 19.44
N GLU A 834 -32.74 19.61 18.95
CA GLU A 834 -34.05 19.55 19.59
C GLU A 834 -34.56 18.11 19.50
N VAL A 835 -34.98 17.52 20.63
CA VAL A 835 -35.71 16.24 20.63
C VAL A 835 -37.17 16.54 20.30
N LEU A 836 -37.69 15.89 19.27
CA LEU A 836 -39.07 16.03 18.82
C LEU A 836 -39.94 15.05 19.62
N GLU A 837 -40.88 15.55 20.42
CA GLU A 837 -41.83 14.72 21.17
C GLU A 837 -42.81 13.97 20.26
N ASP A 838 -43.22 12.78 20.70
CA ASP A 838 -44.07 11.87 19.93
C ASP A 838 -45.53 12.35 19.85
N LYS A 839 -46.16 12.12 18.70
CA LYS A 839 -47.60 12.33 18.47
C LYS A 839 -48.42 11.27 19.21
N LYS A 840 -48.67 11.47 20.50
CA LYS A 840 -49.80 10.85 21.21
C LYS A 840 -50.54 11.85 22.12
N SER A 841 -50.84 13.05 21.62
CA SER A 841 -51.94 13.88 22.13
C SER A 841 -52.27 15.00 21.15
N ARG A 842 -53.09 14.71 20.14
CA ARG A 842 -54.01 15.66 19.50
C ARG A 842 -55.01 14.92 18.64
#